data_AF-A0A0Q5YNZ1-F1
#
_entry.id   AF-A0A0Q5YNZ1-F1
#
_cell.length_a   1.000
_cell.length_b   1.000
_cell.length_c   1.000
_cell.angle_alpha   90.00
_cell.angle_beta   90.00
_cell.angle_gamma   90.00
#
_symmetry.space_group_name_H-M   'P 1'
#
loop_
_entity.id
_entity.type
_entity.pdbx_description
1 polymer ?
#
loop_
_entity_poly.entity_id
_entity_poly.type
_entity_poly.pdbx_seq_one_letter_code
_entity_poly.pdbx_strand_id
1 'polypeptide(L)'
;MIVLAAYSLSQVKILEAAAKAMEKRGDETMIVSFNDQAVVNVAIRERAEADGLKFADFSAVVNDFILPTLELTNLHALTSWIPTEEELSYRAMLFRQLGAAGKLLDDVLARMLIVCEDGPGGCGPLIAAAKQRQLPVLDMPFGIGESRDYDNFVRDKAREGNLNIVPVSSVGTNLRRHAGHWIRTVDQGDITMMPAEFILARVAVGLDIDQPWVVHGGAADALLVESEAMKRIYLREGVPLTKLVMTGSLYADTVAAVLASDVALANSAATGGRVDAERFKVLIAPPPSYHNSHSHVAEFATYQESVERLVAAAKCDGRADVTVSLHPATTPQDREVWLKQEAVFSDQWVLELIPRHDVLVTAFSSTTRWAIACSKPVVNYDMYKFNLSTYEGVSGVVELRDMSAVERVLMAMASDDETYARLSARQRLRSREWGVLDGRSLERILSEVDRRLSRFPSKTASYKRTSIYTNRQPAQPKHMFIWLGDLVAGRHPRLASLLDVGAAAGEFLAYAGRRFPQAKMLGVELDASLVALANEHGVPVVQGDANHLTGIATSQFEAVLMTGTHSIFEDFRPSIAECLRVARAGGTVLVTGLFNPYPLDARIHWRYPAHWDAQWNPGYNMASMDSVRLFLSSQPRVESVEFLPFELPFDLLPQADPVRSWTELDDHGVRRLRNGIMHLPLHCLVIGLRDDN
;
A
#
# COMPACT_ATOMS: atom_id res chain seq x y z
N MET A 1 -3.51 -5.94 -11.60
CA MET A 1 -3.50 -6.94 -10.50
C MET A 1 -3.52 -6.25 -9.14
N ILE A 2 -4.19 -6.82 -8.13
CA ILE A 2 -4.06 -6.44 -6.71
C ILE A 2 -3.00 -7.35 -6.09
N VAL A 3 -1.94 -6.77 -5.53
CA VAL A 3 -0.84 -7.52 -4.94
C VAL A 3 -1.05 -7.58 -3.43
N LEU A 4 -1.05 -8.78 -2.83
CA LEU A 4 -1.14 -8.98 -1.39
C LEU A 4 0.19 -9.53 -0.86
N ALA A 5 0.88 -8.78 -0.02
CA ALA A 5 2.19 -9.16 0.51
C ALA A 5 2.07 -9.87 1.86
N ALA A 6 2.74 -11.02 1.98
CA ALA A 6 2.76 -11.85 3.18
C ALA A 6 4.19 -12.20 3.61
N TYR A 7 4.45 -12.17 4.91
CA TYR A 7 5.69 -12.64 5.54
C TYR A 7 5.55 -14.04 6.12
N SER A 8 4.34 -14.46 6.55
CA SER A 8 4.14 -15.72 7.25
C SER A 8 2.85 -16.44 6.82
N LEU A 9 2.80 -17.74 7.06
CA LEU A 9 1.64 -18.58 6.76
C LEU A 9 0.35 -18.10 7.47
N SER A 10 0.50 -17.52 8.67
CA SER A 10 -0.65 -16.99 9.43
C SER A 10 -1.29 -15.78 8.72
N GLN A 11 -0.49 -14.94 8.06
CA GLN A 11 -0.99 -13.80 7.28
C GLN A 11 -1.71 -14.26 6.01
N VAL A 12 -1.15 -15.27 5.34
CA VAL A 12 -1.67 -15.82 4.08
C VAL A 12 -3.12 -16.26 4.21
N LYS A 13 -3.49 -16.94 5.29
CA LYS A 13 -4.86 -17.43 5.48
C LYS A 13 -5.94 -16.35 5.37
N ILE A 14 -5.64 -15.11 5.78
CA ILE A 14 -6.58 -13.97 5.68
C ILE A 14 -6.54 -13.37 4.29
N LEU A 15 -5.33 -13.21 3.76
CA LEU A 15 -5.13 -12.67 2.42
C LEU A 15 -5.77 -13.58 1.36
N GLU A 16 -5.78 -14.90 1.56
CA GLU A 16 -6.52 -15.87 0.73
C GLU A 16 -8.03 -15.60 0.73
N ALA A 17 -8.61 -15.37 1.91
CA ALA A 17 -10.04 -15.05 2.03
C ALA A 17 -10.37 -13.74 1.32
N ALA A 18 -9.52 -12.72 1.46
CA ALA A 18 -9.65 -11.45 0.75
C ALA A 18 -9.50 -11.64 -0.76
N ALA A 19 -8.47 -12.36 -1.20
CA ALA A 19 -8.14 -12.60 -2.60
C ALA A 19 -9.27 -13.34 -3.32
N LYS A 20 -9.78 -14.43 -2.74
CA LYS A 20 -10.93 -15.18 -3.29
C LYS A 20 -12.17 -14.31 -3.45
N ALA A 21 -12.42 -13.41 -2.50
CA ALA A 21 -13.55 -12.50 -2.59
C ALA A 21 -13.37 -11.45 -3.70
N MET A 22 -12.15 -10.96 -3.89
CA MET A 22 -11.79 -10.06 -5.00
C MET A 22 -11.91 -10.76 -6.36
N GLU A 23 -11.39 -11.99 -6.49
CA GLU A 23 -11.47 -12.77 -7.74
C GLU A 23 -12.91 -13.10 -8.14
N LYS A 24 -13.79 -13.38 -7.17
CA LYS A 24 -15.24 -13.54 -7.43
C LYS A 24 -15.89 -12.29 -8.04
N ARG A 25 -15.32 -11.10 -7.83
CA ARG A 25 -15.76 -9.83 -8.44
C ARG A 25 -15.10 -9.56 -9.79
N GLY A 26 -14.16 -10.40 -10.21
CA GLY A 26 -13.39 -10.26 -11.44
C GLY A 26 -12.07 -9.50 -11.29
N ASP A 27 -11.62 -9.21 -10.06
CA ASP A 27 -10.30 -8.64 -9.82
C ASP A 27 -9.23 -9.73 -9.95
N GLU A 28 -8.10 -9.43 -10.60
CA GLU A 28 -6.95 -10.32 -10.58
C GLU A 28 -6.09 -10.09 -9.34
N THR A 29 -5.73 -11.16 -8.63
CA THR A 29 -4.93 -11.08 -7.41
C THR A 29 -3.62 -11.87 -7.51
N MET A 30 -2.63 -11.51 -6.68
CA MET A 30 -1.39 -12.25 -6.50
C MET A 30 -0.89 -12.15 -5.06
N ILE A 31 -0.53 -13.29 -4.48
CA ILE A 31 0.18 -13.37 -3.21
C ILE A 31 1.68 -13.21 -3.47
N VAL A 32 2.34 -12.31 -2.75
CA VAL A 32 3.80 -12.14 -2.79
C VAL A 32 4.36 -12.48 -1.42
N SER A 33 5.18 -13.53 -1.33
CA SER A 33 5.93 -13.80 -0.11
C SER A 33 7.19 -12.95 -0.07
N PHE A 34 7.46 -12.28 1.05
CA PHE A 34 8.70 -11.54 1.29
C PHE A 34 9.52 -12.11 2.47
N ASN A 35 9.30 -13.38 2.80
CA ASN A 35 10.12 -14.07 3.79
C ASN A 35 11.50 -14.42 3.22
N ASP A 36 12.51 -14.39 4.09
CA ASP A 36 13.90 -14.73 3.78
C ASP A 36 14.17 -16.24 3.86
N GLN A 37 13.30 -17.01 4.51
CA GLN A 37 13.41 -18.45 4.65
C GLN A 37 12.68 -19.18 3.52
N ALA A 38 13.44 -19.92 2.71
CA ALA A 38 12.90 -20.69 1.58
C ALA A 38 11.79 -21.69 2.00
N VAL A 39 11.91 -22.32 3.17
CA VAL A 39 10.89 -23.25 3.68
C VAL A 39 9.53 -22.58 3.92
N VAL A 40 9.55 -21.32 4.38
CA VAL A 40 8.31 -20.54 4.58
C VAL A 40 7.73 -20.16 3.23
N ASN A 41 8.56 -19.71 2.27
CA ASN A 41 8.10 -19.35 0.93
C ASN A 41 7.44 -20.53 0.20
N VAL A 42 8.00 -21.74 0.34
CA VAL A 42 7.40 -22.97 -0.20
C VAL A 42 6.04 -23.24 0.42
N ALA A 43 5.91 -23.19 1.74
CA ALA A 43 4.63 -23.42 2.42
C ALA A 43 3.56 -22.39 2.02
N ILE A 44 3.95 -21.12 1.85
CA ILE A 44 3.05 -20.07 1.38
C ILE A 44 2.63 -20.32 -0.08
N ARG A 45 3.57 -20.71 -0.95
CA ARG A 45 3.31 -21.05 -2.35
C ARG A 45 2.30 -22.18 -2.46
N GLU A 46 2.57 -23.31 -1.81
CA GLU A 46 1.70 -24.50 -1.86
C GLU A 46 0.27 -24.16 -1.44
N ARG A 47 0.15 -23.28 -0.43
CA ARG A 47 -1.13 -22.84 0.11
C ARG A 47 -1.88 -21.91 -0.88
N ALA A 48 -1.20 -20.92 -1.44
CA ALA A 48 -1.76 -20.05 -2.48
C ALA A 48 -2.15 -20.82 -3.75
N GLU A 49 -1.30 -21.74 -4.22
CA GLU A 49 -1.54 -22.56 -5.41
C GLU A 49 -2.69 -23.56 -5.22
N ALA A 50 -2.85 -24.15 -4.02
CA ALA A 50 -3.99 -25.00 -3.68
C ALA A 50 -5.33 -24.26 -3.79
N ASP A 51 -5.30 -22.95 -3.60
CA ASP A 51 -6.46 -22.06 -3.72
C ASP A 51 -6.60 -21.42 -5.11
N GLY A 52 -5.72 -21.76 -6.06
CA GLY A 52 -5.72 -21.25 -7.43
C GLY A 52 -5.19 -19.82 -7.57
N LEU A 53 -4.56 -19.27 -6.53
CA LEU A 53 -4.07 -17.90 -6.52
C LEU A 53 -2.70 -17.80 -7.20
N LYS A 54 -2.44 -16.68 -7.90
CA LYS A 54 -1.10 -16.38 -8.43
C LYS A 54 -0.13 -16.14 -7.28
N PHE A 55 1.13 -16.57 -7.43
CA PHE A 55 2.16 -16.46 -6.40
C PHE A 55 3.48 -15.92 -6.94
N ALA A 56 4.19 -15.13 -6.14
CA ALA A 56 5.59 -14.77 -6.36
C ALA A 56 6.42 -14.85 -5.07
N ASP A 57 7.64 -15.36 -5.19
CA ASP A 57 8.67 -15.32 -4.14
C ASP A 57 9.54 -14.08 -4.35
N PHE A 58 9.41 -13.08 -3.49
CA PHE A 58 10.13 -11.83 -3.63
C PHE A 58 11.65 -12.02 -3.48
N SER A 59 12.11 -12.92 -2.62
CA SER A 59 13.53 -13.22 -2.45
C SER A 59 14.14 -13.79 -3.73
N ALA A 60 13.40 -14.64 -4.45
CA ALA A 60 13.79 -15.13 -5.77
C ALA A 60 13.86 -13.99 -6.80
N VAL A 61 12.84 -13.12 -6.85
CA VAL A 61 12.82 -11.95 -7.76
C VAL A 61 14.01 -11.02 -7.50
N VAL A 62 14.37 -10.80 -6.22
CA VAL A 62 15.54 -9.99 -5.84
C VAL A 62 16.83 -10.66 -6.32
N ASN A 63 16.97 -11.97 -6.18
CA ASN A 63 18.17 -12.70 -6.60
C ASN A 63 18.38 -12.63 -8.13
N ASP A 64 17.29 -12.70 -8.89
CA ASP A 64 17.30 -12.63 -10.36
C ASP A 64 17.43 -11.20 -10.89
N PHE A 65 17.24 -10.17 -10.04
CA PHE A 65 17.32 -8.78 -10.45
C PHE A 65 18.77 -8.31 -10.61
N ILE A 66 19.10 -7.88 -11.84
CA ILE A 66 20.40 -7.30 -12.18
C ILE A 66 20.31 -5.78 -12.08
N LEU A 67 21.10 -5.20 -11.16
CA LEU A 67 21.22 -3.74 -11.03
C LEU A 67 21.83 -3.13 -12.29
N PRO A 68 21.19 -2.11 -12.91
CA PRO A 68 21.79 -1.37 -14.02
C PRO A 68 23.08 -0.66 -13.59
N THR A 69 24.12 -0.69 -14.43
CA THR A 69 25.44 -0.11 -14.13
C THR A 69 25.39 1.40 -13.83
N LEU A 70 24.44 2.13 -14.44
CA LEU A 70 24.26 3.58 -14.22
C LEU A 70 23.69 3.91 -12.82
N GLU A 71 22.95 3.00 -12.19
CA GLU A 71 22.41 3.21 -10.84
C GLU A 71 23.51 3.09 -9.77
N LEU A 72 24.52 2.26 -10.02
CA LEU A 72 25.71 2.12 -9.17
C LEU A 72 26.55 3.41 -9.10
N THR A 73 26.57 4.24 -10.15
CA THR A 73 27.26 5.54 -10.10
C THR A 73 26.49 6.60 -9.30
N ASN A 74 25.16 6.57 -9.31
CA ASN A 74 24.32 7.45 -8.46
C ASN A 74 24.41 7.05 -6.98
N LEU A 75 24.56 5.76 -6.72
CA LEU A 75 24.87 5.17 -5.41
C LEU A 75 26.14 5.75 -4.77
N HIS A 76 27.16 6.08 -5.58
CA HIS A 76 28.40 6.72 -5.12
C HIS A 76 28.24 8.20 -4.77
N ALA A 77 27.26 8.93 -5.34
CA ALA A 77 27.03 10.34 -4.99
C ALA A 77 26.47 10.53 -3.55
N LEU A 78 25.88 9.46 -2.98
CA LEU A 78 25.37 9.40 -1.60
C LEU A 78 26.47 9.07 -0.56
N THR A 79 27.75 9.03 -0.93
CA THR A 79 28.90 8.64 -0.08
C THR A 79 29.27 9.62 1.02
N SER A 80 28.67 10.83 1.05
CA SER A 80 29.01 11.83 2.07
C SER A 80 28.48 11.49 3.49
N TRP A 81 27.52 10.58 3.62
CA TRP A 81 26.87 10.26 4.90
C TRP A 81 27.43 9.02 5.60
N ILE A 82 28.11 8.13 4.88
CA ILE A 82 28.57 6.86 5.44
C ILE A 82 29.81 6.35 4.67
N PRO A 83 31.01 6.29 5.30
CA PRO A 83 32.28 6.17 4.59
C PRO A 83 32.85 4.73 4.44
N THR A 84 32.14 3.66 4.83
CA THR A 84 32.73 2.30 4.88
C THR A 84 32.24 1.35 3.77
N GLU A 85 33.02 0.30 3.47
CA GLU A 85 32.69 -0.72 2.43
C GLU A 85 31.48 -1.60 2.79
N GLU A 86 31.26 -1.88 4.08
CA GLU A 86 30.12 -2.68 4.56
C GLU A 86 28.78 -1.98 4.29
N GLU A 87 28.76 -0.65 4.34
CA GLU A 87 27.59 0.19 4.02
C GLU A 87 27.26 0.23 2.52
N LEU A 88 28.27 0.12 1.65
CA LEU A 88 28.05 -0.03 0.21
C LEU A 88 27.30 -1.34 -0.10
N SER A 89 27.53 -2.39 0.71
CA SER A 89 26.83 -3.67 0.57
C SER A 89 25.34 -3.57 0.94
N TYR A 90 25.00 -2.90 2.05
CA TYR A 90 23.60 -2.68 2.43
C TYR A 90 22.85 -1.83 1.43
N ARG A 91 23.48 -0.77 0.91
CA ARG A 91 22.87 0.07 -0.12
C ARG A 91 22.61 -0.70 -1.39
N ALA A 92 23.60 -1.44 -1.90
CA ALA A 92 23.43 -2.26 -3.09
C ALA A 92 22.32 -3.29 -2.92
N MET A 93 22.25 -3.93 -1.74
CA MET A 93 21.17 -4.86 -1.40
C MET A 93 19.79 -4.17 -1.41
N LEU A 94 19.65 -3.04 -0.72
CA LEU A 94 18.37 -2.31 -0.61
C LEU A 94 17.92 -1.70 -1.94
N PHE A 95 18.85 -1.18 -2.75
CA PHE A 95 18.55 -0.74 -4.12
C PHE A 95 18.10 -1.90 -5.00
N ARG A 96 18.78 -3.06 -4.91
CA ARG A 96 18.36 -4.26 -5.64
C ARG A 96 16.95 -4.67 -5.24
N GLN A 97 16.65 -4.67 -3.94
CA GLN A 97 15.31 -4.95 -3.43
C GLN A 97 14.27 -3.96 -3.95
N LEU A 98 14.56 -2.66 -3.93
CA LEU A 98 13.66 -1.62 -4.45
C LEU A 98 13.43 -1.75 -5.97
N GLY A 99 14.49 -2.00 -6.74
CA GLY A 99 14.41 -2.23 -8.18
C GLY A 99 13.62 -3.50 -8.53
N ALA A 100 13.89 -4.59 -7.83
CA ALA A 100 13.16 -5.85 -7.95
C ALA A 100 11.67 -5.69 -7.59
N ALA A 101 11.36 -4.95 -6.52
CA ALA A 101 9.99 -4.62 -6.13
C ALA A 101 9.30 -3.82 -7.24
N GLY A 102 9.98 -2.81 -7.79
CA GLY A 102 9.47 -2.03 -8.90
C GLY A 102 9.17 -2.88 -10.13
N LYS A 103 10.12 -3.72 -10.54
CA LYS A 103 9.96 -4.64 -11.66
C LYS A 103 8.80 -5.60 -11.45
N LEU A 104 8.68 -6.21 -10.26
CA LEU A 104 7.58 -7.11 -9.93
C LEU A 104 6.23 -6.41 -10.11
N LEU A 105 6.09 -5.20 -9.55
CA LEU A 105 4.84 -4.44 -9.65
C LEU A 105 4.52 -4.04 -11.11
N ASP A 106 5.53 -3.71 -11.91
CA ASP A 106 5.36 -3.36 -13.33
C ASP A 106 4.97 -4.56 -14.18
N ASP A 107 5.67 -5.70 -14.02
CA ASP A 107 5.46 -6.92 -14.80
C ASP A 107 4.03 -7.46 -14.63
N VAL A 108 3.44 -7.29 -13.43
CA VAL A 108 2.08 -7.74 -13.11
C VAL A 108 1.02 -6.66 -13.31
N LEU A 109 1.41 -5.47 -13.78
CA LEU A 109 0.55 -4.30 -13.93
C LEU A 109 -0.26 -4.05 -12.64
N ALA A 110 0.47 -3.93 -11.52
CA ALA A 110 -0.11 -3.74 -10.21
C ALA A 110 -0.95 -2.45 -10.16
N ARG A 111 -2.11 -2.54 -9.51
CA ARG A 111 -3.06 -1.42 -9.32
C ARG A 111 -3.22 -1.04 -7.85
N MET A 112 -2.79 -1.90 -6.94
CA MET A 112 -2.87 -1.73 -5.49
C MET A 112 -1.91 -2.72 -4.83
N LEU A 113 -1.38 -2.32 -3.67
CA LEU A 113 -0.67 -3.20 -2.75
C LEU A 113 -1.47 -3.30 -1.44
N ILE A 114 -1.64 -4.53 -0.94
CA ILE A 114 -2.19 -4.81 0.39
C ILE A 114 -1.08 -5.46 1.20
N VAL A 115 -0.79 -4.92 2.38
CA VAL A 115 0.21 -5.43 3.33
C VAL A 115 -0.46 -5.74 4.66
N CYS A 116 0.18 -6.52 5.52
CA CYS A 116 -0.31 -6.79 6.89
C CYS A 116 0.32 -5.91 7.97
N GLU A 117 1.37 -5.19 7.60
CA GLU A 117 2.12 -4.23 8.41
C GLU A 117 2.89 -3.33 7.45
N ASP A 118 3.02 -2.05 7.78
CA ASP A 118 3.79 -1.08 6.99
C ASP A 118 4.93 -0.38 7.74
N GLY A 119 5.11 -0.65 9.03
CA GLY A 119 6.25 -0.22 9.82
C GLY A 119 7.49 -1.12 9.66
N PRO A 120 8.33 -1.25 10.70
CA PRO A 120 9.62 -1.95 10.62
C PRO A 120 9.56 -3.42 10.19
N GLY A 121 8.48 -4.14 10.50
CA GLY A 121 8.26 -5.53 10.09
C GLY A 121 7.63 -5.68 8.69
N GLY A 122 7.21 -4.57 8.07
CA GLY A 122 6.62 -4.55 6.74
C GLY A 122 7.65 -4.68 5.60
N CYS A 123 7.16 -4.99 4.39
CA CYS A 123 8.00 -5.04 3.20
C CYS A 123 8.27 -3.63 2.65
N GLY A 124 9.22 -2.93 3.27
CA GLY A 124 9.62 -1.57 2.89
C GLY A 124 9.86 -1.36 1.37
N PRO A 125 10.62 -2.24 0.69
CA PRO A 125 10.85 -2.13 -0.76
C PRO A 125 9.57 -2.17 -1.61
N LEU A 126 8.63 -3.08 -1.33
CA LEU A 126 7.35 -3.17 -2.05
C LEU A 126 6.49 -1.93 -1.79
N ILE A 127 6.41 -1.50 -0.53
CA ILE A 127 5.63 -0.31 -0.14
C ILE A 127 6.20 0.92 -0.86
N ALA A 128 7.51 1.16 -0.78
CA ALA A 128 8.14 2.30 -1.43
C ALA A 128 8.00 2.26 -2.95
N ALA A 129 8.20 1.09 -3.59
CA ALA A 129 8.02 0.92 -5.04
C ALA A 129 6.57 1.21 -5.47
N ALA A 130 5.58 0.80 -4.66
CA ALA A 130 4.17 1.12 -4.87
C ALA A 130 3.90 2.63 -4.73
N LYS A 131 4.43 3.28 -3.69
CA LYS A 131 4.30 4.74 -3.50
C LYS A 131 4.95 5.54 -4.64
N GLN A 132 6.12 5.14 -5.11
CA GLN A 132 6.79 5.77 -6.27
C GLN A 132 5.95 5.68 -7.54
N ARG A 133 5.15 4.62 -7.68
CA ARG A 133 4.19 4.40 -8.78
C ARG A 133 2.82 5.01 -8.53
N GLN A 134 2.64 5.72 -7.40
CA GLN A 134 1.36 6.27 -6.96
C GLN A 134 0.26 5.20 -6.85
N LEU A 135 0.64 3.95 -6.54
CA LEU A 135 -0.32 2.90 -6.26
C LEU A 135 -0.86 3.08 -4.83
N PRO A 136 -2.16 2.86 -4.61
CA PRO A 136 -2.71 2.81 -3.27
C PRO A 136 -2.11 1.62 -2.51
N VAL A 137 -1.74 1.86 -1.26
CA VAL A 137 -1.25 0.86 -0.31
C VAL A 137 -2.24 0.78 0.85
N LEU A 138 -2.80 -0.40 1.09
CA LEU A 138 -3.67 -0.69 2.23
C LEU A 138 -2.95 -1.59 3.23
N ASP A 139 -3.01 -1.24 4.50
CA ASP A 139 -2.56 -2.07 5.61
C ASP A 139 -3.77 -2.80 6.22
N MET A 140 -3.77 -4.13 6.13
CA MET A 140 -4.76 -5.05 6.66
C MET A 140 -4.17 -5.80 7.86
N PRO A 141 -4.36 -5.32 9.10
CA PRO A 141 -3.61 -5.81 10.24
C PRO A 141 -3.84 -7.29 10.51
N PHE A 142 -2.72 -8.00 10.69
CA PHE A 142 -2.73 -9.39 11.13
C PHE A 142 -2.81 -9.51 12.67
N GLY A 143 -2.08 -8.64 13.38
CA GLY A 143 -1.94 -8.62 14.84
C GLY A 143 -2.35 -7.28 15.46
N ILE A 144 -2.06 -7.10 16.75
CA ILE A 144 -2.41 -5.87 17.50
C ILE A 144 -1.36 -4.79 17.29
N GLY A 145 -0.07 -5.16 17.33
CA GLY A 145 1.04 -4.28 17.00
C GLY A 145 1.23 -3.11 17.96
N GLU A 146 1.69 -3.37 19.19
CA GLU A 146 1.94 -2.33 20.21
C GLU A 146 3.43 -2.04 20.39
N SER A 147 3.80 -0.79 20.67
CA SER A 147 5.18 -0.37 20.93
C SER A 147 5.81 -1.09 22.13
N ARG A 148 4.98 -1.61 23.03
CA ARG A 148 5.42 -2.39 24.19
C ARG A 148 6.06 -3.72 23.80
N ASP A 149 5.73 -4.26 22.63
CA ASP A 149 6.45 -5.42 22.07
C ASP A 149 7.90 -5.04 21.76
N TYR A 150 8.13 -3.80 21.28
CA TYR A 150 9.48 -3.27 21.11
C TYR A 150 10.18 -3.02 22.45
N ASP A 151 9.46 -2.60 23.50
CA ASP A 151 10.05 -2.47 24.84
C ASP A 151 10.54 -3.81 25.39
N ASN A 152 9.77 -4.88 25.18
CA ASN A 152 10.16 -6.24 25.55
C ASN A 152 11.39 -6.67 24.75
N PHE A 153 11.36 -6.49 23.44
CA PHE A 153 12.49 -6.77 22.56
C PHE A 153 13.76 -6.03 22.99
N VAL A 154 13.66 -4.73 23.29
CA VAL A 154 14.78 -3.92 23.78
C VAL A 154 15.30 -4.43 25.12
N ARG A 155 14.43 -4.80 26.07
CA ARG A 155 14.85 -5.36 27.37
C ARG A 155 15.57 -6.70 27.22
N ASP A 156 15.06 -7.58 26.37
CA ASP A 156 15.70 -8.86 26.07
C ASP A 156 17.08 -8.66 25.44
N LYS A 157 17.20 -7.79 24.44
CA LYS A 157 18.48 -7.43 23.82
C LYS A 157 19.45 -6.79 24.81
N ALA A 158 18.97 -5.95 25.72
CA ALA A 158 19.78 -5.37 26.78
C ALA A 158 20.35 -6.45 27.71
N ARG A 159 19.52 -7.41 28.14
CA ARG A 159 19.95 -8.55 28.99
C ARG A 159 20.99 -9.43 28.28
N GLU A 160 20.84 -9.61 26.98
CA GLU A 160 21.77 -10.37 26.13
C GLU A 160 23.05 -9.60 25.77
N GLY A 161 23.15 -8.31 26.10
CA GLY A 161 24.27 -7.46 25.71
C GLY A 161 24.34 -7.18 24.20
N ASN A 162 23.19 -7.22 23.52
CA ASN A 162 23.08 -7.19 22.06
C ASN A 162 22.18 -6.03 21.56
N LEU A 163 22.24 -4.88 22.24
CA LEU A 163 21.57 -3.66 21.79
C LEU A 163 22.32 -3.03 20.61
N ASN A 164 21.59 -2.49 19.64
CA ASN A 164 22.17 -1.61 18.63
C ASN A 164 22.37 -0.21 19.24
N ILE A 165 23.50 0.00 19.91
CA ILE A 165 23.87 1.31 20.46
C ILE A 165 24.25 2.25 19.32
N VAL A 166 23.74 3.49 19.34
CA VAL A 166 24.11 4.51 18.36
C VAL A 166 25.59 4.87 18.55
N PRO A 167 26.45 4.70 17.54
CA PRO A 167 27.88 4.92 17.69
C PRO A 167 28.23 6.41 17.89
N VAL A 168 29.38 6.68 18.49
CA VAL A 168 29.94 8.04 18.63
C VAL A 168 30.76 8.51 17.41
N SER A 169 30.74 7.72 16.34
CA SER A 169 31.47 7.98 15.08
C SER A 169 30.70 8.94 14.15
N SER A 170 31.24 9.15 12.94
CA SER A 170 30.54 9.87 11.87
C SER A 170 29.21 9.21 11.50
N VAL A 171 29.10 7.88 11.57
CA VAL A 171 27.85 7.13 11.34
C VAL A 171 26.76 7.61 12.29
N GLY A 172 27.03 7.64 13.60
CA GLY A 172 26.03 8.10 14.57
C GLY A 172 25.77 9.61 14.51
N THR A 173 26.74 10.40 14.05
CA THR A 173 26.52 11.83 13.75
C THR A 173 25.55 12.01 12.59
N ASN A 174 25.74 11.27 11.50
CA ASN A 174 24.85 11.31 10.34
C ASN A 174 23.47 10.72 10.64
N LEU A 175 23.39 9.66 11.45
CA LEU A 175 22.13 9.10 11.92
C LEU A 175 21.32 10.17 12.68
N ARG A 176 21.93 10.85 13.65
CA ARG A 176 21.25 11.95 14.38
C ARG A 176 20.81 13.09 13.47
N ARG A 177 21.55 13.36 12.40
CA ARG A 177 21.27 14.45 11.46
C ARG A 177 20.16 14.13 10.46
N HIS A 178 20.15 12.90 9.93
CA HIS A 178 19.33 12.53 8.77
C HIS A 178 18.21 11.53 9.10
N ALA A 179 18.31 10.81 10.22
CA ALA A 179 17.41 9.74 10.61
C ALA A 179 17.18 9.74 12.14
N GLY A 180 17.16 10.92 12.76
CA GLY A 180 17.10 11.05 14.22
C GLY A 180 15.84 10.46 14.85
N HIS A 181 14.74 10.35 14.10
CA HIS A 181 13.49 9.72 14.52
C HIS A 181 13.59 8.20 14.73
N TRP A 182 14.65 7.57 14.22
CA TRP A 182 14.97 6.17 14.52
C TRP A 182 15.61 5.96 15.90
N ILE A 183 16.11 7.02 16.51
CA ILE A 183 16.85 6.94 17.78
C ILE A 183 15.86 6.98 18.94
N ARG A 184 16.02 6.04 19.87
CA ARG A 184 15.33 6.02 21.15
C ARG A 184 16.34 5.98 22.28
N THR A 185 16.18 6.83 23.29
CA THR A 185 17.05 6.83 24.46
C THR A 185 16.51 5.88 25.53
N VAL A 186 17.38 5.01 26.03
CA VAL A 186 17.14 4.08 27.15
C VAL A 186 18.28 4.19 28.17
N ASP A 187 18.21 3.43 29.27
CA ASP A 187 19.22 3.50 30.36
C ASP A 187 20.65 3.21 29.88
N GLN A 188 20.82 2.35 28.86
CA GLN A 188 22.11 1.99 28.27
C GLN A 188 22.62 3.02 27.25
N GLY A 189 21.82 4.04 26.91
CA GLY A 189 22.16 5.10 25.95
C GLY A 189 21.16 5.24 24.80
N ASP A 190 21.60 5.93 23.75
CA ASP A 190 20.84 6.04 22.49
C ASP A 190 20.90 4.72 21.71
N ILE A 191 19.75 4.19 21.32
CA ILE A 191 19.62 2.91 20.60
C ILE A 191 18.76 3.04 19.35
N THR A 192 18.88 2.04 18.47
CA THR A 192 18.03 1.83 17.30
C THR A 192 17.52 0.39 17.23
N MET A 193 16.46 0.14 16.47
CA MET A 193 15.91 -1.22 16.27
C MET A 193 16.80 -2.07 15.35
N MET A 194 17.51 -1.43 14.44
CA MET A 194 18.43 -2.03 13.47
C MET A 194 19.79 -1.32 13.56
N PRO A 195 20.88 -1.91 13.04
CA PRO A 195 22.19 -1.24 12.97
C PRO A 195 22.11 0.14 12.30
N ALA A 196 22.89 1.10 12.80
CA ALA A 196 22.83 2.50 12.36
C ALA A 196 23.19 2.67 10.87
N GLU A 197 24.16 1.88 10.42
CA GLU A 197 24.64 1.77 9.04
C GLU A 197 23.50 1.33 8.10
N PHE A 198 22.73 0.33 8.54
CA PHE A 198 21.60 -0.18 7.79
C PHE A 198 20.48 0.86 7.68
N ILE A 199 20.16 1.57 8.77
CA ILE A 199 19.16 2.64 8.78
C ILE A 199 19.55 3.76 7.81
N LEU A 200 20.79 4.25 7.91
CA LEU A 200 21.27 5.29 6.99
C LEU A 200 21.25 4.84 5.53
N ALA A 201 21.58 3.57 5.26
CA ALA A 201 21.42 3.00 3.92
C ALA A 201 19.96 3.02 3.47
N ARG A 202 19.01 2.61 4.31
CA ARG A 202 17.56 2.66 4.00
C ARG A 202 17.09 4.08 3.68
N VAL A 203 17.45 5.06 4.50
CA VAL A 203 17.08 6.46 4.25
C VAL A 203 17.67 6.96 2.94
N ALA A 204 18.94 6.65 2.67
CA ALA A 204 19.63 7.08 1.45
C ALA A 204 19.00 6.52 0.16
N VAL A 205 18.36 5.34 0.22
CA VAL A 205 17.68 4.72 -0.93
C VAL A 205 16.19 5.05 -1.02
N GLY A 206 15.66 5.91 -0.13
CA GLY A 206 14.24 6.29 -0.09
C GLY A 206 13.32 5.23 0.56
N LEU A 207 13.87 4.40 1.45
CA LEU A 207 13.14 3.39 2.24
C LEU A 207 12.98 3.79 3.72
N ASP A 208 12.97 5.10 3.99
CA ASP A 208 12.74 5.63 5.33
C ASP A 208 11.32 5.29 5.82
N ILE A 209 11.14 5.24 7.14
CA ILE A 209 9.86 5.04 7.81
C ILE A 209 9.66 6.21 8.77
N ASP A 210 8.54 6.91 8.65
CA ASP A 210 8.26 8.12 9.43
C ASP A 210 8.21 7.84 10.94
N GLN A 211 7.60 6.71 11.34
CA GLN A 211 7.46 6.31 12.74
C GLN A 211 8.03 4.89 12.97
N PRO A 212 9.36 4.75 13.09
CA PRO A 212 10.02 3.44 13.12
C PRO A 212 9.85 2.69 14.44
N TRP A 213 9.22 3.29 15.45
CA TRP A 213 8.87 2.65 16.71
C TRP A 213 7.37 2.33 16.81
N VAL A 214 6.65 2.43 15.69
CA VAL A 214 5.22 2.15 15.57
C VAL A 214 5.03 1.07 14.52
N VAL A 215 4.34 -0.02 14.89
CA VAL A 215 4.14 -1.20 14.02
C VAL A 215 3.46 -0.82 12.69
N HIS A 216 2.46 0.05 12.75
CA HIS A 216 1.76 0.59 11.58
C HIS A 216 2.20 2.04 11.26
N GLY A 217 3.49 2.33 11.48
CA GLY A 217 4.10 3.65 11.37
C GLY A 217 4.55 4.05 9.97
N GLY A 218 4.27 3.24 8.94
CA GLY A 218 4.73 3.47 7.58
C GLY A 218 3.79 4.29 6.69
N ALA A 219 4.06 4.21 5.39
CA ALA A 219 3.50 5.05 4.34
C ALA A 219 2.22 4.51 3.67
N ALA A 220 1.54 3.52 4.25
CA ALA A 220 0.26 3.03 3.73
C ALA A 220 -0.82 4.13 3.77
N ASP A 221 -1.67 4.17 2.75
CA ASP A 221 -2.73 5.18 2.58
C ASP A 221 -3.93 4.97 3.50
N ALA A 222 -4.09 3.75 4.01
CA ALA A 222 -5.11 3.40 4.98
C ALA A 222 -4.67 2.19 5.82
N LEU A 223 -5.07 2.20 7.08
CA LEU A 223 -5.09 1.06 8.00
C LEU A 223 -6.54 0.60 8.15
N LEU A 224 -6.83 -0.66 7.82
CA LEU A 224 -8.16 -1.26 7.87
C LEU A 224 -8.47 -1.69 9.32
N VAL A 225 -9.08 -0.79 10.08
CA VAL A 225 -9.28 -0.94 11.51
C VAL A 225 -10.42 -1.90 11.82
N GLU A 226 -10.14 -2.85 12.70
CA GLU A 226 -11.00 -4.01 12.98
C GLU A 226 -12.10 -3.72 14.00
N SER A 227 -11.87 -2.78 14.91
CA SER A 227 -12.81 -2.43 15.97
C SER A 227 -12.47 -1.10 16.66
N GLU A 228 -13.39 -0.56 17.45
CA GLU A 228 -13.17 0.68 18.22
C GLU A 228 -12.06 0.52 19.27
N ALA A 229 -11.89 -0.68 19.85
CA ALA A 229 -10.76 -0.98 20.72
C ALA A 229 -9.43 -0.85 19.97
N MET A 230 -9.33 -1.48 18.79
CA MET A 230 -8.14 -1.40 17.95
C MET A 230 -7.86 0.04 17.50
N LYS A 231 -8.89 0.80 17.12
CA LYS A 231 -8.75 2.22 16.78
C LYS A 231 -8.07 3.02 17.90
N ARG A 232 -8.49 2.82 19.15
CA ARG A 232 -7.88 3.52 20.29
C ARG A 232 -6.45 3.08 20.57
N ILE A 233 -6.16 1.79 20.41
CA ILE A 233 -4.80 1.27 20.49
C ILE A 233 -3.95 1.96 19.43
N TYR A 234 -4.32 1.92 18.15
CA TYR A 234 -3.56 2.56 17.08
C TYR A 234 -3.35 4.07 17.30
N LEU A 235 -4.35 4.81 17.78
CA LEU A 235 -4.19 6.22 18.12
C LEU A 235 -3.22 6.45 19.28
N ARG A 236 -3.25 5.59 20.30
CA ARG A 236 -2.31 5.63 21.42
C ARG A 236 -0.87 5.30 20.98
N GLU A 237 -0.72 4.37 20.04
CA GLU A 237 0.58 4.02 19.45
C GLU A 237 1.11 5.09 18.48
N GLY A 238 0.35 6.14 18.16
CA GLY A 238 0.80 7.25 17.30
C GLY A 238 0.43 7.12 15.83
N VAL A 239 -0.39 6.13 15.45
CA VAL A 239 -0.90 6.02 14.07
C VAL A 239 -1.83 7.21 13.78
N PRO A 240 -1.60 7.97 12.68
CA PRO A 240 -2.40 9.15 12.38
C PRO A 240 -3.88 8.82 12.16
N LEU A 241 -4.79 9.62 12.73
CA LEU A 241 -6.24 9.45 12.56
C LEU A 241 -6.67 9.41 11.08
N THR A 242 -5.98 10.17 10.22
CA THR A 242 -6.23 10.22 8.76
C THR A 242 -5.95 8.91 8.04
N LYS A 243 -5.13 8.03 8.63
CA LYS A 243 -4.82 6.69 8.10
C LYS A 243 -5.87 5.66 8.53
N LEU A 244 -6.59 5.88 9.63
CA LEU A 244 -7.50 4.89 10.21
C LEU A 244 -8.85 4.84 9.48
N VAL A 245 -9.22 3.68 8.93
CA VAL A 245 -10.51 3.44 8.28
C VAL A 245 -11.21 2.26 8.96
N MET A 246 -12.37 2.50 9.57
CA MET A 246 -13.12 1.44 10.25
C MET A 246 -13.77 0.51 9.23
N THR A 247 -13.31 -0.75 9.19
CA THR A 247 -13.82 -1.78 8.25
C THR A 247 -14.31 -3.04 8.93
N GLY A 248 -13.95 -3.29 10.19
CA GLY A 248 -14.05 -4.64 10.74
C GLY A 248 -12.92 -5.53 10.19
N SER A 249 -12.98 -6.84 10.46
CA SER A 249 -11.97 -7.79 9.99
C SER A 249 -12.58 -9.05 9.41
N LEU A 250 -11.88 -9.67 8.46
CA LEU A 250 -12.29 -10.98 7.92
C LEU A 250 -12.32 -12.07 9.01
N TYR A 251 -11.51 -11.92 10.04
CA TYR A 251 -11.56 -12.76 11.23
C TYR A 251 -12.91 -12.68 11.95
N ALA A 252 -13.46 -11.47 12.09
CA ALA A 252 -14.77 -11.25 12.70
C ALA A 252 -15.91 -11.84 11.85
N ASP A 253 -15.79 -11.79 10.53
CA ASP A 253 -16.76 -12.43 9.62
C ASP A 253 -16.73 -13.97 9.77
N THR A 254 -15.54 -14.59 9.88
CA THR A 254 -15.41 -16.03 10.18
C THR A 254 -16.12 -16.41 11.48
N VAL A 255 -15.88 -15.64 12.55
CA VAL A 255 -16.51 -15.87 13.85
C VAL A 255 -18.04 -15.70 13.77
N ALA A 256 -18.51 -14.66 13.09
CA ALA A 256 -19.93 -14.41 12.90
C ALA A 256 -20.61 -15.55 12.12
N ALA A 257 -19.95 -16.09 11.09
CA ALA A 257 -20.45 -17.23 10.33
C ALA A 257 -20.60 -18.49 11.19
N VAL A 258 -19.63 -18.76 12.08
CA VAL A 258 -19.72 -19.91 12.99
C VAL A 258 -20.83 -19.73 14.03
N LEU A 259 -20.96 -18.54 14.61
CA LEU A 259 -22.08 -18.24 15.52
C LEU A 259 -23.44 -18.40 14.83
N ALA A 260 -23.55 -17.98 13.56
CA ALA A 260 -24.78 -18.12 12.78
C ALA A 260 -25.09 -19.58 12.35
N SER A 261 -24.10 -20.48 12.39
CA SER A 261 -24.27 -21.87 11.96
C SER A 261 -25.06 -22.74 12.93
N ASP A 262 -25.22 -22.30 14.19
CA ASP A 262 -25.87 -23.06 15.24
C ASP A 262 -26.57 -22.12 16.24
N VAL A 263 -27.86 -22.35 16.44
CA VAL A 263 -28.72 -21.55 17.34
C VAL A 263 -28.20 -21.57 18.79
N ALA A 264 -27.61 -22.67 19.25
CA ALA A 264 -27.02 -22.74 20.59
C ALA A 264 -25.82 -21.80 20.73
N LEU A 265 -24.97 -21.72 19.69
CA LEU A 265 -23.81 -20.82 19.67
C LEU A 265 -24.24 -19.35 19.63
N ALA A 266 -25.20 -19.03 18.75
CA ALA A 266 -25.79 -17.70 18.69
C ALA A 266 -26.41 -17.28 20.03
N ASN A 267 -27.16 -18.18 20.68
CA ASN A 267 -27.78 -17.94 21.98
C ASN A 267 -26.75 -17.77 23.09
N SER A 268 -25.70 -18.58 23.12
CA SER A 268 -24.60 -18.44 24.09
C SER A 268 -23.94 -17.07 23.97
N ALA A 269 -23.60 -16.62 22.75
CA ALA A 269 -23.01 -15.30 22.54
C ALA A 269 -23.98 -14.15 22.87
N ALA A 270 -25.27 -14.32 22.59
CA ALA A 270 -26.28 -13.30 22.82
C ALA A 270 -26.68 -13.15 24.30
N THR A 271 -26.75 -14.25 25.05
CA THR A 271 -27.21 -14.28 26.44
C THR A 271 -26.07 -14.34 27.46
N GLY A 272 -24.86 -14.73 27.04
CA GLY A 272 -23.73 -15.02 27.93
C GLY A 272 -23.86 -16.36 28.64
N GLY A 273 -24.72 -17.26 28.15
CA GLY A 273 -24.85 -18.63 28.63
C GLY A 273 -23.77 -19.56 28.08
N ARG A 274 -23.65 -20.75 28.65
CA ARG A 274 -22.77 -21.81 28.12
C ARG A 274 -23.21 -22.24 26.72
N VAL A 275 -22.28 -22.74 25.94
CA VAL A 275 -22.52 -23.40 24.65
C VAL A 275 -23.30 -24.68 24.86
N ASP A 276 -22.98 -25.39 25.93
CA ASP A 276 -23.56 -26.67 26.31
C ASP A 276 -23.93 -26.62 27.80
N ALA A 277 -25.19 -26.91 28.11
CA ALA A 277 -25.69 -26.83 29.48
C ALA A 277 -25.14 -27.96 30.37
N GLU A 278 -24.72 -29.08 29.78
CA GLU A 278 -24.31 -30.28 30.53
C GLU A 278 -22.79 -30.39 30.70
N ARG A 279 -22.02 -29.82 29.77
CA ARG A 279 -20.55 -29.94 29.74
C ARG A 279 -19.89 -28.57 29.58
N PHE A 280 -18.95 -28.26 30.47
CA PHE A 280 -18.13 -27.05 30.35
C PHE A 280 -17.04 -27.25 29.30
N LYS A 281 -16.89 -26.34 28.34
CA LYS A 281 -15.94 -26.48 27.21
C LYS A 281 -14.81 -25.48 27.32
N VAL A 282 -13.59 -25.97 27.48
CA VAL A 282 -12.37 -25.15 27.62
C VAL A 282 -11.54 -25.23 26.35
N LEU A 283 -11.23 -24.08 25.76
CA LEU A 283 -10.27 -23.97 24.67
C LEU A 283 -8.94 -23.46 25.21
N ILE A 284 -7.87 -24.23 25.04
CA ILE A 284 -6.50 -23.78 25.32
C ILE A 284 -5.84 -23.41 23.99
N ALA A 285 -5.44 -22.14 23.85
CA ALA A 285 -4.74 -21.64 22.67
C ALA A 285 -3.49 -20.85 23.10
N PRO A 286 -2.38 -21.53 23.41
CA PRO A 286 -1.17 -20.90 23.94
C PRO A 286 -0.31 -20.33 22.79
N PRO A 287 0.52 -19.31 23.04
CA PRO A 287 1.58 -18.93 22.12
C PRO A 287 2.69 -20.02 22.08
N PRO A 288 3.69 -19.91 21.19
CA PRO A 288 4.88 -20.76 21.24
C PRO A 288 5.58 -20.70 22.60
N SER A 289 6.39 -21.70 22.92
CA SER A 289 7.14 -21.75 24.17
C SER A 289 8.20 -20.64 24.21
N TYR A 290 8.22 -19.87 25.31
CA TYR A 290 9.29 -18.93 25.63
C TYR A 290 10.21 -19.46 26.74
N HIS A 291 10.12 -20.75 27.11
CA HIS A 291 10.93 -21.30 28.21
C HIS A 291 12.44 -21.15 27.98
N ASN A 292 12.90 -21.21 26.74
CA ASN A 292 14.33 -21.06 26.43
C ASN A 292 14.86 -19.68 26.83
N SER A 293 14.07 -18.63 26.71
CA SER A 293 14.47 -17.25 27.05
C SER A 293 13.95 -16.79 28.42
N HIS A 294 12.87 -17.38 28.92
CA HIS A 294 12.10 -16.89 30.08
C HIS A 294 11.91 -17.92 31.20
N SER A 295 12.61 -19.06 31.18
CA SER A 295 12.56 -20.04 32.28
C SER A 295 12.91 -19.45 33.65
N HIS A 296 13.76 -18.42 33.70
CA HIS A 296 14.18 -17.74 34.92
C HIS A 296 13.06 -16.97 35.64
N VAL A 297 11.94 -16.70 34.97
CA VAL A 297 10.75 -16.03 35.55
C VAL A 297 9.49 -16.90 35.49
N ALA A 298 9.57 -18.07 34.84
CA ALA A 298 8.46 -19.01 34.75
C ALA A 298 8.15 -19.63 36.12
N GLU A 299 6.87 -19.96 36.37
CA GLU A 299 6.45 -20.61 37.62
C GLU A 299 7.01 -22.03 37.76
N PHE A 300 7.17 -22.73 36.63
CA PHE A 300 7.65 -24.11 36.59
C PHE A 300 9.01 -24.20 35.91
N ALA A 301 9.80 -25.20 36.30
CA ALA A 301 11.16 -25.35 35.80
C ALA A 301 11.20 -25.77 34.32
N THR A 302 10.16 -26.43 33.83
CA THR A 302 10.09 -26.94 32.46
C THR A 302 8.78 -26.57 31.78
N TYR A 303 8.85 -26.46 30.44
CA TYR A 303 7.66 -26.26 29.63
C TYR A 303 6.68 -27.44 29.76
N GLN A 304 7.21 -28.66 29.85
CA GLN A 304 6.40 -29.85 30.06
C GLN A 304 5.56 -29.78 31.33
N GLU A 305 6.18 -29.42 32.47
CA GLU A 305 5.44 -29.26 33.71
C GLU A 305 4.36 -28.18 33.60
N SER A 306 4.68 -27.05 32.95
CA SER A 306 3.70 -25.97 32.72
C SER A 306 2.47 -26.45 31.94
N VAL A 307 2.69 -27.25 30.88
CA VAL A 307 1.64 -27.81 30.03
C VAL A 307 0.81 -28.84 30.82
N GLU A 308 1.45 -29.75 31.54
CA GLU A 308 0.79 -30.78 32.36
C GLU A 308 -0.14 -30.14 33.40
N ARG A 309 0.36 -29.13 34.12
CA ARG A 309 -0.42 -28.40 35.14
C ARG A 309 -1.60 -27.64 34.53
N LEU A 310 -1.40 -27.00 33.38
CA LEU A 310 -2.44 -26.24 32.71
C LEU A 310 -3.56 -27.14 32.19
N VAL A 311 -3.23 -28.26 31.55
CA VAL A 311 -4.25 -29.22 31.07
C VAL A 311 -4.98 -29.87 32.24
N ALA A 312 -4.29 -30.23 33.32
CA ALA A 312 -4.92 -30.75 34.52
C ALA A 312 -5.93 -29.75 35.12
N ALA A 313 -5.54 -28.48 35.27
CA ALA A 313 -6.43 -27.41 35.75
C ALA A 313 -7.63 -27.20 34.82
N ALA A 314 -7.42 -27.25 33.50
CA ALA A 314 -8.48 -27.07 32.51
C ALA A 314 -9.55 -28.15 32.54
N LYS A 315 -9.24 -29.38 32.98
CA LYS A 315 -10.21 -30.47 33.12
C LYS A 315 -11.26 -30.24 34.21
N CYS A 316 -10.98 -29.35 35.17
CA CYS A 316 -11.89 -29.01 36.27
C CYS A 316 -12.46 -30.28 36.96
N ASP A 317 -11.58 -31.18 37.40
CA ASP A 317 -11.93 -32.49 37.99
C ASP A 317 -12.86 -33.35 37.11
N GLY A 318 -12.67 -33.30 35.79
CA GLY A 318 -13.45 -34.08 34.81
C GLY A 318 -14.79 -33.46 34.40
N ARG A 319 -15.09 -32.25 34.89
CA ARG A 319 -16.29 -31.48 34.54
C ARG A 319 -16.20 -30.77 33.19
N ALA A 320 -14.99 -30.68 32.63
CA ALA A 320 -14.74 -29.95 31.41
C ALA A 320 -14.19 -30.83 30.28
N ASP A 321 -14.64 -30.52 29.06
CA ASP A 321 -14.03 -30.99 27.82
C ASP A 321 -12.96 -30.00 27.38
N VAL A 322 -11.73 -30.49 27.20
CA VAL A 322 -10.57 -29.66 26.89
C VAL A 322 -10.15 -29.85 25.43
N THR A 323 -10.21 -28.77 24.67
CA THR A 323 -9.67 -28.69 23.31
C THR A 323 -8.40 -27.85 23.31
N VAL A 324 -7.37 -28.30 22.61
CA VAL A 324 -6.11 -27.56 22.44
C VAL A 324 -5.93 -27.20 20.96
N SER A 325 -5.66 -25.92 20.70
CA SER A 325 -5.29 -25.40 19.38
C SER A 325 -3.92 -24.72 19.47
N LEU A 326 -2.90 -25.36 18.90
CA LEU A 326 -1.52 -24.90 19.00
C LEU A 326 -1.20 -23.81 17.98
N HIS A 327 -0.35 -22.86 18.36
CA HIS A 327 0.14 -21.85 17.45
C HIS A 327 0.92 -22.48 16.28
N PRO A 328 0.81 -21.97 15.04
CA PRO A 328 1.53 -22.53 13.89
C PRO A 328 3.06 -22.55 14.06
N ALA A 329 3.60 -21.60 14.83
CA ALA A 329 5.02 -21.51 15.15
C ALA A 329 5.48 -22.38 16.35
N THR A 330 4.61 -23.21 16.91
CA THR A 330 5.02 -24.18 17.94
C THR A 330 5.99 -25.20 17.35
N THR A 331 7.14 -25.40 18.01
CA THR A 331 8.18 -26.32 17.53
C THR A 331 7.69 -27.77 17.55
N PRO A 332 8.27 -28.67 16.73
CA PRO A 332 7.93 -30.10 16.79
C PRO A 332 8.13 -30.71 18.19
N GLN A 333 9.21 -30.33 18.88
CA GLN A 333 9.50 -30.80 20.24
C GLN A 333 8.45 -30.34 21.24
N ASP A 334 8.05 -29.06 21.19
CA ASP A 334 6.99 -28.54 22.06
C ASP A 334 5.64 -29.16 21.73
N ARG A 335 5.36 -29.44 20.45
CA ARG A 335 4.14 -30.13 20.03
C ARG A 335 4.04 -31.54 20.63
N GLU A 336 5.16 -32.28 20.72
CA GLU A 336 5.17 -33.59 21.38
C GLU A 336 4.82 -33.52 22.88
N VAL A 337 5.22 -32.45 23.57
CA VAL A 337 4.85 -32.21 24.97
C VAL A 337 3.33 -32.11 25.12
N TRP A 338 2.69 -31.38 24.20
CA TRP A 338 1.25 -31.25 24.14
C TRP A 338 0.57 -32.58 23.81
N LEU A 339 1.00 -33.29 22.76
CA LEU A 339 0.36 -34.54 22.31
C LEU A 339 0.35 -35.67 23.36
N LYS A 340 1.20 -35.60 24.39
CA LYS A 340 1.19 -36.54 25.52
C LYS A 340 0.08 -36.28 26.53
N GLN A 341 -0.57 -35.13 26.46
CA GLN A 341 -1.64 -34.76 27.39
C GLN A 341 -2.97 -35.36 26.95
N GLU A 342 -3.79 -35.73 27.93
CA GLU A 342 -5.16 -36.18 27.67
C GLU A 342 -6.07 -34.96 27.43
N ALA A 343 -6.06 -34.45 26.20
CA ALA A 343 -6.91 -33.40 25.67
C ALA A 343 -7.20 -33.63 24.18
N VAL A 344 -8.22 -32.97 23.64
CA VAL A 344 -8.56 -33.06 22.20
C VAL A 344 -7.72 -32.05 21.42
N PHE A 345 -6.85 -32.54 20.55
CA PHE A 345 -6.06 -31.68 19.66
C PHE A 345 -6.85 -31.37 18.40
N SER A 346 -6.91 -30.08 18.04
CA SER A 346 -7.61 -29.62 16.85
C SER A 346 -6.70 -28.78 15.96
N ASP A 347 -6.59 -29.20 14.70
CA ASP A 347 -5.96 -28.42 13.63
C ASP A 347 -6.94 -27.44 12.95
N GLN A 348 -8.19 -27.36 13.44
CA GLN A 348 -9.13 -26.34 12.99
C GLN A 348 -8.64 -24.94 13.33
N TRP A 349 -9.12 -23.95 12.60
CA TRP A 349 -8.77 -22.57 12.90
C TRP A 349 -9.28 -22.18 14.28
N VAL A 350 -8.43 -21.57 15.10
CA VAL A 350 -8.81 -21.10 16.44
C VAL A 350 -10.06 -20.20 16.43
N LEU A 351 -10.29 -19.43 15.35
CA LEU A 351 -11.49 -18.60 15.20
C LEU A 351 -12.79 -19.38 15.05
N GLU A 352 -12.72 -20.61 14.53
CA GLU A 352 -13.85 -21.52 14.44
C GLU A 352 -14.10 -22.25 15.77
N LEU A 353 -13.05 -22.38 16.59
CA LEU A 353 -13.11 -23.03 17.89
C LEU A 353 -13.62 -22.09 18.98
N ILE A 354 -13.16 -20.84 19.05
CA ILE A 354 -13.55 -19.86 20.08
C ILE A 354 -15.08 -19.81 20.32
N PRO A 355 -15.95 -19.63 19.30
CA PRO A 355 -17.39 -19.56 19.52
C PRO A 355 -18.00 -20.86 20.06
N ARG A 356 -17.35 -22.01 19.84
CA ARG A 356 -17.78 -23.36 20.26
C ARG A 356 -17.38 -23.74 21.68
N HIS A 357 -16.65 -22.89 22.36
CA HIS A 357 -16.19 -23.11 23.73
C HIS A 357 -16.75 -22.06 24.69
N ASP A 358 -16.72 -22.36 25.98
CA ASP A 358 -17.25 -21.49 27.03
C ASP A 358 -16.21 -20.49 27.52
N VAL A 359 -14.94 -20.90 27.57
CA VAL A 359 -13.81 -20.10 28.03
C VAL A 359 -12.60 -20.31 27.13
N LEU A 360 -11.88 -19.22 26.85
CA LEU A 360 -10.55 -19.26 26.24
C LEU A 360 -9.48 -19.17 27.32
N VAL A 361 -8.53 -20.10 27.30
CA VAL A 361 -7.31 -20.07 28.12
C VAL A 361 -6.12 -19.80 27.19
N THR A 362 -5.41 -18.72 27.43
CA THR A 362 -4.29 -18.29 26.58
C THR A 362 -3.25 -17.51 27.40
N ALA A 363 -2.17 -17.09 26.75
CA ALA A 363 -1.19 -16.16 27.28
C ALA A 363 -0.89 -15.12 26.20
N PHE A 364 -1.25 -13.85 26.45
CA PHE A 364 -0.92 -12.69 25.61
C PHE A 364 -1.14 -12.89 24.11
N SER A 365 -2.35 -13.29 23.75
CA SER A 365 -2.67 -13.60 22.36
C SER A 365 -3.59 -12.54 21.77
N SER A 366 -3.42 -12.26 20.48
CA SER A 366 -4.44 -11.57 19.69
C SER A 366 -5.76 -12.34 19.65
N THR A 367 -5.76 -13.64 19.97
CA THR A 367 -6.98 -14.47 20.03
C THR A 367 -8.01 -14.01 21.05
N THR A 368 -7.54 -13.37 22.13
CA THR A 368 -8.38 -12.80 23.19
C THR A 368 -9.41 -11.81 22.65
N ARG A 369 -9.10 -10.99 21.62
CA ARG A 369 -10.06 -10.01 21.06
C ARG A 369 -11.31 -10.65 20.47
N TRP A 370 -11.19 -11.83 19.86
CA TRP A 370 -12.34 -12.53 19.30
C TRP A 370 -13.13 -13.28 20.37
N ALA A 371 -12.48 -13.78 21.43
CA ALA A 371 -13.20 -14.30 22.60
C ALA A 371 -14.01 -13.19 23.29
N ILE A 372 -13.42 -12.00 23.46
CA ILE A 372 -14.13 -10.81 23.96
C ILE A 372 -15.33 -10.50 23.05
N ALA A 373 -15.13 -10.44 21.74
CA ALA A 373 -16.21 -10.17 20.77
C ALA A 373 -17.35 -11.21 20.84
N CYS A 374 -17.03 -12.48 21.12
CA CYS A 374 -18.00 -13.55 21.34
C CYS A 374 -18.66 -13.54 22.73
N SER A 375 -18.34 -12.57 23.59
CA SER A 375 -18.76 -12.53 25.00
C SER A 375 -18.30 -13.75 25.83
N LYS A 376 -17.19 -14.39 25.42
CA LYS A 376 -16.59 -15.53 26.12
C LYS A 376 -15.58 -15.04 27.14
N PRO A 377 -15.70 -15.44 28.43
CA PRO A 377 -14.66 -15.18 29.41
C PRO A 377 -13.29 -15.67 28.92
N VAL A 378 -12.24 -14.95 29.33
CA VAL A 378 -10.87 -15.31 29.00
C VAL A 378 -10.07 -15.47 30.29
N VAL A 379 -9.33 -16.57 30.39
CA VAL A 379 -8.27 -16.73 31.40
C VAL A 379 -6.94 -16.47 30.70
N ASN A 380 -6.37 -15.30 30.97
CA ASN A 380 -5.07 -14.93 30.46
C ASN A 380 -4.01 -15.30 31.51
N TYR A 381 -3.32 -16.43 31.28
CA TYR A 381 -2.31 -16.94 32.19
C TYR A 381 -0.92 -16.45 31.77
N ASP A 382 -0.43 -15.42 32.45
CA ASP A 382 0.89 -14.84 32.28
C ASP A 382 1.99 -15.74 32.89
N MET A 383 2.24 -16.88 32.24
CA MET A 383 3.23 -17.85 32.71
C MET A 383 4.67 -17.31 32.69
N TYR A 384 4.95 -16.27 31.91
CA TYR A 384 6.29 -15.71 31.69
C TYR A 384 6.51 -14.30 32.28
N LYS A 385 5.52 -13.78 33.01
CA LYS A 385 5.51 -12.45 33.64
C LYS A 385 5.76 -11.30 32.66
N PHE A 386 5.25 -11.39 31.42
CA PHE A 386 5.39 -10.32 30.43
C PHE A 386 4.67 -9.04 30.85
N ASN A 387 3.62 -9.16 31.68
CA ASN A 387 2.88 -8.03 32.25
C ASN A 387 2.33 -7.06 31.19
N LEU A 388 1.83 -7.56 30.06
CA LEU A 388 1.25 -6.72 29.01
C LEU A 388 -0.08 -6.11 29.48
N SER A 389 -0.34 -4.87 29.06
CA SER A 389 -1.52 -4.09 29.46
C SER A 389 -2.62 -4.07 28.39
N THR A 390 -2.47 -4.82 27.30
CA THR A 390 -3.37 -4.79 26.13
C THR A 390 -4.84 -4.94 26.51
N TYR A 391 -5.14 -5.87 27.43
CA TYR A 391 -6.49 -6.17 27.90
C TYR A 391 -6.77 -5.67 29.32
N GLU A 392 -5.88 -4.83 29.87
CA GLU A 392 -6.05 -4.27 31.20
C GLU A 392 -7.36 -3.47 31.27
N GLY A 393 -8.19 -3.77 32.29
CA GLY A 393 -9.50 -3.16 32.45
C GLY A 393 -10.63 -3.73 31.58
N VAL A 394 -10.36 -4.72 30.72
CA VAL A 394 -11.43 -5.42 29.99
C VAL A 394 -12.12 -6.40 30.93
N SER A 395 -13.29 -6.00 31.42
CA SER A 395 -14.11 -6.83 32.30
C SER A 395 -14.46 -8.17 31.62
N GLY A 396 -14.11 -9.30 32.26
CA GLY A 396 -14.31 -10.65 31.70
C GLY A 396 -13.00 -11.33 31.25
N VAL A 397 -11.94 -10.57 31.03
CA VAL A 397 -10.57 -11.08 30.91
C VAL A 397 -9.96 -11.16 32.30
N VAL A 398 -9.63 -12.37 32.74
CA VAL A 398 -9.04 -12.65 34.05
C VAL A 398 -7.55 -12.83 33.88
N GLU A 399 -6.80 -11.78 34.20
CA GLU A 399 -5.34 -11.74 34.18
C GLU A 399 -4.79 -12.46 35.41
N LEU A 400 -4.10 -13.58 35.20
CA LEU A 400 -3.58 -14.44 36.26
C LEU A 400 -2.10 -14.71 36.05
N ARG A 401 -1.35 -14.74 37.15
CA ARG A 401 0.09 -15.00 37.12
C ARG A 401 0.45 -16.36 37.72
N ASP A 402 -0.45 -16.96 38.47
CA ASP A 402 -0.15 -18.14 39.28
C ASP A 402 -1.10 -19.28 38.92
N MET A 403 -0.55 -20.47 38.70
CA MET A 403 -1.30 -21.65 38.24
C MET A 403 -2.42 -22.02 39.22
N SER A 404 -2.18 -21.86 40.53
CA SER A 404 -3.21 -22.11 41.53
C SER A 404 -4.43 -21.19 41.38
N ALA A 405 -4.24 -19.96 40.92
CA ALA A 405 -5.33 -19.03 40.68
C ALA A 405 -6.11 -19.40 39.42
N VAL A 406 -5.41 -19.86 38.38
CA VAL A 406 -6.02 -20.38 37.15
C VAL A 406 -6.92 -21.57 37.47
N GLU A 407 -6.42 -22.54 38.25
CA GLU A 407 -7.19 -23.71 38.67
C GLU A 407 -8.45 -23.31 39.44
N ARG A 408 -8.34 -22.41 40.42
CA ARG A 408 -9.51 -21.91 41.18
C ARG A 408 -10.54 -21.23 40.28
N VAL A 409 -10.11 -20.40 39.34
CA VAL A 409 -11.00 -19.64 38.45
C VAL A 409 -11.71 -20.57 37.47
N LEU A 410 -10.98 -21.49 36.84
CA LEU A 410 -11.56 -22.47 35.92
C LEU A 410 -12.54 -23.39 36.64
N MET A 411 -12.17 -23.92 37.81
CA MET A 411 -13.06 -24.77 38.60
C MET A 411 -14.32 -24.03 39.05
N ALA A 412 -14.21 -22.76 39.46
CA ALA A 412 -15.37 -21.94 39.81
C ALA A 412 -16.32 -21.73 38.62
N MET A 413 -15.79 -21.46 37.42
CA MET A 413 -16.62 -21.36 36.20
C MET A 413 -17.27 -22.69 35.82
N ALA A 414 -16.58 -23.81 35.98
CA ALA A 414 -17.13 -25.13 35.64
C ALA A 414 -18.23 -25.58 36.62
N SER A 415 -18.10 -25.25 37.91
CA SER A 415 -18.96 -25.75 38.99
C SER A 415 -20.11 -24.82 39.39
N ASP A 416 -20.05 -23.53 39.05
CA ASP A 416 -21.06 -22.53 39.42
C ASP A 416 -21.50 -21.69 38.20
N ASP A 417 -22.72 -21.97 37.74
CA ASP A 417 -23.34 -21.26 36.61
C ASP A 417 -23.51 -19.77 36.84
N GLU A 418 -23.74 -19.34 38.09
CA GLU A 418 -23.87 -17.91 38.42
C GLU A 418 -22.51 -17.21 38.26
N THR A 419 -21.43 -17.84 38.70
CA THR A 419 -20.07 -17.33 38.50
C THR A 419 -19.72 -17.23 37.02
N TYR A 420 -20.02 -18.26 36.22
CA TYR A 420 -19.82 -18.20 34.76
C TYR A 420 -20.65 -17.09 34.12
N ALA A 421 -21.96 -17.06 34.38
CA ALA A 421 -22.88 -16.08 33.81
C ALA A 421 -22.47 -14.65 34.16
N ARG A 422 -22.00 -14.40 35.40
CA ARG A 422 -21.49 -13.09 35.83
C ARG A 422 -20.25 -12.66 35.03
N LEU A 423 -19.30 -13.57 34.79
CA LEU A 423 -18.10 -13.29 34.01
C LEU A 423 -18.42 -13.05 32.53
N SER A 424 -19.30 -13.87 31.95
CA SER A 424 -19.72 -13.69 30.55
C SER A 424 -20.54 -12.40 30.37
N ALA A 425 -21.43 -12.06 31.31
CA ALA A 425 -22.18 -10.80 31.28
C ALA A 425 -21.23 -9.59 31.34
N ARG A 426 -20.16 -9.65 32.16
CA ARG A 426 -19.12 -8.63 32.18
C ARG A 426 -18.39 -8.54 30.84
N GLN A 427 -18.05 -9.67 30.23
CA GLN A 427 -17.42 -9.71 28.92
C GLN A 427 -18.29 -9.08 27.83
N ARG A 428 -19.59 -9.36 27.85
CA ARG A 428 -20.58 -8.84 26.91
C ARG A 428 -20.67 -7.32 26.91
N LEU A 429 -20.41 -6.66 28.05
CA LEU A 429 -20.37 -5.19 28.11
C LEU A 429 -19.28 -4.58 27.23
N ARG A 430 -18.23 -5.36 26.90
CA ARG A 430 -17.09 -4.94 26.08
C ARG A 430 -17.09 -5.57 24.69
N SER A 431 -17.94 -6.56 24.40
CA SER A 431 -17.82 -7.36 23.17
C SER A 431 -17.88 -6.54 21.87
N ARG A 432 -18.88 -5.66 21.73
CA ARG A 432 -19.08 -4.81 20.53
C ARG A 432 -17.92 -3.86 20.24
N GLU A 433 -17.16 -3.51 21.27
CA GLU A 433 -16.03 -2.59 21.15
C GLU A 433 -14.79 -3.29 20.60
N TRP A 434 -14.64 -4.59 20.85
CA TRP A 434 -13.46 -5.36 20.46
C TRP A 434 -13.63 -6.12 19.15
N GLY A 435 -14.86 -6.31 18.66
CA GLY A 435 -15.10 -6.90 17.34
C GLY A 435 -16.46 -6.56 16.74
N VAL A 436 -16.48 -6.41 15.42
CA VAL A 436 -17.70 -6.19 14.62
C VAL A 436 -18.18 -7.52 14.04
N LEU A 437 -19.01 -8.25 14.79
CA LEU A 437 -19.54 -9.58 14.40
C LEU A 437 -20.83 -9.48 13.56
N ASP A 438 -20.85 -8.63 12.53
CA ASP A 438 -22.04 -8.45 11.67
C ASP A 438 -21.95 -9.18 10.32
N GLY A 439 -20.83 -9.87 10.05
CA GLY A 439 -20.60 -10.63 8.83
C GLY A 439 -20.41 -9.77 7.57
N ARG A 440 -20.21 -8.44 7.72
CA ARG A 440 -20.11 -7.50 6.59
C ARG A 440 -18.76 -6.78 6.53
N SER A 441 -17.73 -7.31 7.21
CA SER A 441 -16.40 -6.68 7.18
C SER A 441 -15.78 -6.77 5.80
N LEU A 442 -15.96 -7.90 5.11
CA LEU A 442 -15.54 -8.07 3.73
C LEU A 442 -16.14 -7.02 2.80
N GLU A 443 -17.45 -6.74 2.92
CA GLU A 443 -18.12 -5.70 2.11
C GLU A 443 -17.49 -4.32 2.34
N ARG A 444 -17.20 -3.97 3.59
CA ARG A 444 -16.55 -2.70 3.94
C ARG A 444 -15.11 -2.62 3.43
N ILE A 445 -14.34 -3.71 3.53
CA ILE A 445 -12.98 -3.79 2.99
C ILE A 445 -13.00 -3.63 1.47
N LEU A 446 -13.89 -4.31 0.77
CA LEU A 446 -14.02 -4.21 -0.68
C LEU A 446 -14.48 -2.82 -1.12
N SER A 447 -15.39 -2.19 -0.37
CA SER A 447 -15.77 -0.79 -0.61
C SER A 447 -14.58 0.17 -0.44
N GLU A 448 -13.70 -0.09 0.53
CA GLU A 448 -12.48 0.70 0.72
C GLU A 448 -11.48 0.49 -0.43
N VAL A 449 -11.32 -0.76 -0.89
CA VAL A 449 -10.53 -1.09 -2.07
C VAL A 449 -11.03 -0.32 -3.29
N ASP A 450 -12.34 -0.35 -3.56
CA ASP A 450 -12.96 0.36 -4.67
C ASP A 450 -12.78 1.89 -4.55
N ARG A 451 -12.93 2.43 -3.33
CA ARG A 451 -12.72 3.85 -3.04
C ARG A 451 -11.28 4.29 -3.32
N ARG A 452 -10.29 3.43 -3.03
CA ARG A 452 -8.88 3.73 -3.31
C ARG A 452 -8.53 3.54 -4.77
N LEU A 453 -9.01 2.49 -5.42
CA LEU A 453 -8.84 2.27 -6.86
C LEU A 453 -9.52 3.35 -7.71
N SER A 454 -10.56 4.01 -7.19
CA SER A 454 -11.23 5.15 -7.86
C SER A 454 -10.57 6.50 -7.60
N ARG A 455 -9.92 6.70 -6.44
CA ARG A 455 -9.13 7.91 -6.11
C ARG A 455 -7.73 7.89 -6.72
N PHE A 456 -7.17 6.70 -6.87
CA PHE A 456 -5.96 6.43 -7.64
C PHE A 456 -6.39 5.64 -8.86
N PRO A 457 -7.09 6.28 -9.81
CA PRO A 457 -7.31 5.66 -11.10
C PRO A 457 -5.93 5.22 -11.57
N SER A 458 -5.79 3.93 -11.87
CA SER A 458 -4.70 3.44 -12.69
C SER A 458 -4.40 4.49 -13.77
N LYS A 459 -3.13 4.65 -14.20
CA LYS A 459 -2.85 5.42 -15.43
C LYS A 459 -3.71 4.94 -16.64
N THR A 460 -4.36 3.76 -16.54
CA THR A 460 -5.35 3.24 -17.48
C THR A 460 -6.82 3.65 -17.23
N ALA A 461 -7.18 4.34 -16.15
CA ALA A 461 -8.49 4.96 -15.97
C ALA A 461 -8.56 6.27 -16.78
N SER A 462 -8.45 6.11 -18.10
CA SER A 462 -9.48 6.53 -19.03
C SER A 462 -10.11 7.91 -18.76
N TYR A 463 -9.30 8.97 -18.78
CA TYR A 463 -9.80 10.23 -19.35
C TYR A 463 -10.10 9.95 -20.84
N LYS A 464 -11.28 9.41 -21.13
CA LYS A 464 -11.74 9.10 -22.47
C LYS A 464 -12.82 10.09 -22.86
N ARG A 465 -12.45 11.04 -23.72
CA ARG A 465 -13.41 11.90 -24.43
C ARG A 465 -13.48 11.55 -25.91
N THR A 466 -13.45 10.26 -26.22
CA THR A 466 -13.50 9.66 -27.57
C THR A 466 -14.67 10.23 -28.39
N SER A 467 -15.82 10.50 -27.75
CA SER A 467 -17.00 11.09 -28.39
C SER A 467 -16.78 12.50 -28.99
N ILE A 468 -15.79 13.25 -28.49
CA ILE A 468 -15.43 14.58 -29.02
C ILE A 468 -14.72 14.46 -30.38
N TYR A 469 -14.00 13.36 -30.60
CA TYR A 469 -13.14 13.16 -31.76
C TYR A 469 -13.77 12.30 -32.86
N THR A 470 -14.85 11.58 -32.55
CA THR A 470 -15.52 10.63 -33.48
C THR A 470 -16.54 11.27 -34.41
N ASN A 471 -17.10 12.43 -34.06
CA ASN A 471 -18.18 13.10 -34.82
C ASN A 471 -17.73 14.32 -35.64
N ARG A 472 -16.46 14.38 -36.06
CA ARG A 472 -15.91 15.55 -36.79
C ARG A 472 -15.32 15.14 -38.13
N GLN A 473 -15.86 15.72 -39.21
CA GLN A 473 -15.12 15.94 -40.46
C GLN A 473 -14.73 17.42 -40.51
N PRO A 474 -13.48 17.80 -40.19
CA PRO A 474 -13.08 19.18 -40.31
C PRO A 474 -12.87 19.53 -41.79
N ALA A 475 -13.72 20.41 -42.33
CA ALA A 475 -13.50 21.01 -43.65
C ALA A 475 -12.26 21.95 -43.67
N GLN A 476 -11.80 22.42 -42.49
CA GLN A 476 -10.63 23.29 -42.33
C GLN A 476 -9.80 22.96 -41.07
N PRO A 477 -8.47 23.17 -41.08
CA PRO A 477 -7.61 22.93 -39.92
C PRO A 477 -7.88 23.93 -38.79
N LYS A 478 -7.68 23.50 -37.54
CA LYS A 478 -7.77 24.38 -36.36
C LYS A 478 -6.72 25.48 -36.43
N HIS A 479 -7.04 26.69 -35.96
CA HIS A 479 -6.08 27.80 -35.91
C HIS A 479 -4.79 27.44 -35.15
N MET A 480 -4.91 26.69 -34.05
CA MET A 480 -3.75 26.17 -33.31
C MET A 480 -2.84 25.29 -34.17
N PHE A 481 -3.40 24.48 -35.08
CA PHE A 481 -2.60 23.64 -35.97
C PHE A 481 -1.83 24.49 -36.98
N ILE A 482 -2.47 25.54 -37.50
CA ILE A 482 -1.81 26.50 -38.40
C ILE A 482 -0.62 27.14 -37.68
N TRP A 483 -0.87 27.69 -36.49
CA TRP A 483 0.13 28.34 -35.67
C TRP A 483 1.30 27.42 -35.29
N LEU A 484 1.02 26.18 -34.86
CA LEU A 484 2.07 25.18 -34.60
C LEU A 484 2.86 24.82 -35.87
N GLY A 485 2.18 24.71 -37.01
CA GLY A 485 2.83 24.49 -38.30
C GLY A 485 3.75 25.64 -38.71
N ASP A 486 3.40 26.90 -38.37
CA ASP A 486 4.27 28.06 -38.58
C ASP A 486 5.49 28.03 -37.65
N LEU A 487 5.29 27.69 -36.37
CA LEU A 487 6.38 27.54 -35.39
C LEU A 487 7.37 26.44 -35.79
N VAL A 488 6.88 25.30 -36.28
CA VAL A 488 7.71 24.20 -36.79
C VAL A 488 8.43 24.64 -38.06
N ALA A 489 7.74 25.24 -39.03
CA ALA A 489 8.36 25.67 -40.29
C ALA A 489 9.46 26.73 -40.10
N GLY A 490 9.28 27.65 -39.14
CA GLY A 490 10.27 28.67 -38.81
C GLY A 490 11.55 28.10 -38.20
N ARG A 491 11.48 26.95 -37.52
CA ARG A 491 12.62 26.28 -36.86
C ARG A 491 13.24 25.19 -37.73
N HIS A 492 12.40 24.47 -38.48
CA HIS A 492 12.76 23.36 -39.35
C HIS A 492 12.19 23.57 -40.76
N PRO A 493 12.78 24.47 -41.58
CA PRO A 493 12.28 24.76 -42.94
C PRO A 493 12.25 23.53 -43.86
N ARG A 494 13.07 22.52 -43.57
CA ARG A 494 13.15 21.23 -44.27
C ARG A 494 12.93 20.07 -43.30
N LEU A 495 11.79 20.08 -42.63
CA LEU A 495 11.41 19.05 -41.65
C LEU A 495 11.43 17.64 -42.28
N ALA A 496 12.15 16.72 -41.65
CA ALA A 496 12.31 15.34 -42.06
C ALA A 496 11.57 14.33 -41.17
N SER A 497 11.40 14.62 -39.87
CA SER A 497 10.65 13.75 -38.96
C SER A 497 9.91 14.49 -37.86
N LEU A 498 8.68 14.05 -37.58
CA LEU A 498 7.80 14.64 -36.58
C LEU A 498 7.06 13.56 -35.77
N LEU A 499 7.00 13.75 -34.46
CA LEU A 499 6.18 12.96 -33.53
C LEU A 499 5.08 13.83 -32.91
N ASP A 500 3.86 13.33 -32.85
CA ASP A 500 2.75 13.94 -32.09
C ASP A 500 2.32 13.01 -30.93
N VAL A 501 2.47 13.48 -29.70
CA VAL A 501 2.23 12.74 -28.47
C VAL A 501 0.85 13.11 -27.90
N GLY A 502 -0.02 12.11 -27.78
CA GLY A 502 -1.47 12.31 -27.57
C GLY A 502 -2.15 12.77 -28.85
N ALA A 503 -1.91 12.05 -29.95
CA ALA A 503 -2.34 12.43 -31.30
C ALA A 503 -3.86 12.41 -31.51
N ALA A 504 -4.64 11.89 -30.56
CA ALA A 504 -6.08 11.68 -30.68
C ALA A 504 -6.43 10.96 -31.99
N ALA A 505 -7.41 11.48 -32.75
CA ALA A 505 -7.78 10.93 -34.06
C ALA A 505 -6.84 11.37 -35.21
N GLY A 506 -5.67 11.93 -34.92
CA GLY A 506 -4.64 12.26 -35.91
C GLY A 506 -4.89 13.54 -36.74
N GLU A 507 -5.84 14.41 -36.36
CA GLU A 507 -6.19 15.62 -37.14
C GLU A 507 -4.98 16.55 -37.36
N PHE A 508 -4.13 16.72 -36.34
CA PHE A 508 -2.94 17.56 -36.46
C PHE A 508 -1.94 16.94 -37.45
N LEU A 509 -1.69 15.64 -37.35
CA LEU A 509 -0.82 14.91 -38.27
C LEU A 509 -1.33 14.95 -39.72
N ALA A 510 -2.65 14.84 -39.93
CA ALA A 510 -3.24 14.99 -41.25
C ALA A 510 -3.01 16.39 -41.84
N TYR A 511 -3.10 17.44 -41.01
CA TYR A 511 -2.73 18.81 -41.41
C TYR A 511 -1.23 18.94 -41.69
N ALA A 512 -0.39 18.45 -40.77
CA ALA A 512 1.06 18.53 -40.85
C ALA A 512 1.57 17.80 -42.09
N GLY A 513 1.03 16.63 -42.43
CA GLY A 513 1.43 15.85 -43.61
C GLY A 513 1.18 16.58 -44.93
N ARG A 514 0.13 17.42 -45.01
CA ARG A 514 -0.09 18.29 -46.18
C ARG A 514 0.90 19.44 -46.24
N ARG A 515 1.32 19.96 -45.08
CA ARG A 515 2.25 21.10 -44.99
C ARG A 515 3.71 20.69 -45.17
N PHE A 516 4.08 19.51 -44.69
CA PHE A 516 5.44 18.96 -44.73
C PHE A 516 5.42 17.59 -45.44
N PRO A 517 5.18 17.55 -46.76
CA PRO A 517 4.94 16.30 -47.50
C PRO A 517 6.14 15.34 -47.54
N GLN A 518 7.33 15.82 -47.18
CA GLN A 518 8.56 15.02 -47.14
C GLN A 518 8.88 14.49 -45.73
N ALA A 519 8.19 14.97 -44.69
CA ALA A 519 8.46 14.57 -43.31
C ALA A 519 7.83 13.20 -43.01
N LYS A 520 8.60 12.32 -42.35
CA LYS A 520 8.07 11.10 -41.74
C LYS A 520 7.33 11.47 -40.47
N MET A 521 6.07 11.06 -40.37
CA MET A 521 5.21 11.40 -39.24
C MET A 521 4.80 10.15 -38.46
N LEU A 522 4.67 10.32 -37.15
CA LEU A 522 4.14 9.30 -36.25
C LEU A 522 3.31 9.97 -35.17
N GLY A 523 2.17 9.39 -34.83
CA GLY A 523 1.40 9.73 -33.64
C GLY A 523 1.48 8.64 -32.58
N VAL A 524 1.41 9.05 -31.32
CA VAL A 524 1.21 8.13 -30.18
C VAL A 524 -0.08 8.53 -29.48
N GLU A 525 -0.98 7.58 -29.24
CA GLU A 525 -2.26 7.80 -28.56
C GLU A 525 -2.59 6.64 -27.62
N LEU A 526 -3.16 6.94 -26.45
CA LEU A 526 -3.48 5.93 -25.43
C LEU A 526 -4.76 5.16 -25.78
N ASP A 527 -5.77 5.84 -26.34
CA ASP A 527 -7.06 5.24 -26.71
C ASP A 527 -6.97 4.49 -28.05
N ALA A 528 -6.97 3.15 -27.98
CA ALA A 528 -6.98 2.26 -29.13
C ALA A 528 -8.08 2.59 -30.16
N SER A 529 -9.22 3.14 -29.72
CA SER A 529 -10.33 3.51 -30.62
C SER A 529 -9.96 4.70 -31.51
N LEU A 530 -9.22 5.68 -30.96
CA LEU A 530 -8.73 6.84 -31.70
C LEU A 530 -7.57 6.45 -32.60
N VAL A 531 -6.71 5.53 -32.15
CA VAL A 531 -5.66 4.92 -32.98
C VAL A 531 -6.27 4.24 -34.21
N ALA A 532 -7.31 3.42 -34.02
CA ALA A 532 -8.00 2.76 -35.13
C ALA A 532 -8.61 3.78 -36.10
N LEU A 533 -9.29 4.81 -35.60
CA LEU A 533 -9.89 5.87 -36.41
C LEU A 533 -8.85 6.67 -37.20
N ALA A 534 -7.71 7.00 -36.59
CA ALA A 534 -6.64 7.72 -37.27
C ALA A 534 -6.04 6.89 -38.41
N ASN A 535 -5.80 5.59 -38.16
CA ASN A 535 -5.25 4.68 -39.17
C ASN A 535 -6.26 4.41 -40.31
N GLU A 536 -7.56 4.36 -40.02
CA GLU A 536 -8.61 4.28 -41.06
C GLU A 536 -8.56 5.49 -42.01
N HIS A 537 -8.21 6.67 -41.50
CA HIS A 537 -7.99 7.87 -42.30
C HIS A 537 -6.57 7.98 -42.90
N GLY A 538 -5.76 6.92 -42.82
CA GLY A 538 -4.40 6.89 -43.38
C GLY A 538 -3.38 7.72 -42.61
N VAL A 539 -3.66 8.06 -41.35
CA VAL A 539 -2.73 8.79 -40.48
C VAL A 539 -1.97 7.80 -39.60
N PRO A 540 -0.62 7.77 -39.63
CA PRO A 540 0.17 6.79 -38.90
C PRO A 540 0.16 7.08 -37.39
N VAL A 541 -0.67 6.37 -36.63
CA VAL A 541 -0.75 6.47 -35.17
C VAL A 541 -0.59 5.10 -34.54
N VAL A 542 0.23 5.00 -33.50
CA VAL A 542 0.42 3.78 -32.69
C VAL A 542 -0.15 3.97 -31.30
N GLN A 543 -0.57 2.86 -30.68
CA GLN A 543 -1.03 2.90 -29.30
C GLN A 543 0.16 3.01 -28.34
N GLY A 544 0.12 3.96 -27.39
CA GLY A 544 1.17 4.11 -26.38
C GLY A 544 0.86 5.15 -25.28
N ASP A 545 1.61 5.10 -24.18
CA ASP A 545 1.51 6.04 -23.06
C ASP A 545 2.49 7.20 -23.26
N ALA A 546 2.03 8.44 -23.18
CA ALA A 546 2.87 9.63 -23.29
C ALA A 546 3.95 9.72 -22.19
N ASN A 547 3.73 9.10 -21.02
CA ASN A 547 4.73 9.05 -19.94
C ASN A 547 5.77 7.94 -20.14
N HIS A 548 5.53 7.01 -21.07
CA HIS A 548 6.39 5.87 -21.37
C HIS A 548 6.25 5.53 -22.86
N LEU A 549 7.00 6.22 -23.73
CA LEU A 549 6.97 6.04 -25.19
C LEU A 549 7.71 4.75 -25.59
N THR A 550 7.26 3.62 -25.04
CA THR A 550 7.80 2.28 -25.26
C THR A 550 7.78 1.94 -26.75
N GLY A 551 8.91 1.42 -27.24
CA GLY A 551 9.06 1.10 -28.66
C GLY A 551 9.45 2.29 -29.54
N ILE A 552 9.53 3.50 -28.99
CA ILE A 552 10.06 4.68 -29.70
C ILE A 552 11.53 4.91 -29.31
N ALA A 553 12.41 4.91 -30.32
CA ALA A 553 13.84 5.06 -30.11
C ALA A 553 14.20 6.48 -29.62
N THR A 554 15.28 6.56 -28.84
CA THR A 554 15.87 7.84 -28.41
C THR A 554 16.41 8.61 -29.63
N SER A 555 16.29 9.93 -29.63
CA SER A 555 16.86 10.82 -30.65
C SER A 555 16.40 10.57 -32.10
N GLN A 556 15.12 10.29 -32.31
CA GLN A 556 14.55 9.94 -33.61
C GLN A 556 13.88 11.11 -34.36
N PHE A 557 13.37 12.11 -33.65
CA PHE A 557 12.48 13.13 -34.22
C PHE A 557 13.07 14.53 -34.18
N GLU A 558 12.98 15.27 -35.29
CA GLU A 558 13.40 16.68 -35.35
C GLU A 558 12.44 17.61 -34.61
N ALA A 559 11.13 17.32 -34.74
CA ALA A 559 10.08 18.01 -34.00
C ALA A 559 9.25 16.99 -33.21
N VAL A 560 9.09 17.23 -31.91
CA VAL A 560 8.19 16.48 -31.05
C VAL A 560 7.13 17.41 -30.52
N LEU A 561 5.86 17.07 -30.73
CA LEU A 561 4.74 17.88 -30.30
C LEU A 561 3.91 17.11 -29.27
N MET A 562 3.35 17.86 -28.32
CA MET A 562 2.34 17.37 -27.40
C MET A 562 1.22 18.41 -27.33
N THR A 563 0.13 18.17 -28.06
CA THR A 563 -0.88 19.20 -28.36
C THR A 563 -2.12 19.07 -27.49
N GLY A 564 -2.19 19.84 -26.39
CA GLY A 564 -3.35 19.81 -25.48
C GLY A 564 -3.43 18.59 -24.56
N THR A 565 -2.45 17.69 -24.63
CA THR A 565 -2.36 16.47 -23.82
C THR A 565 -1.79 16.75 -22.42
N HIS A 566 -0.79 17.63 -22.31
CA HIS A 566 -0.05 17.89 -21.06
C HIS A 566 -0.94 18.13 -19.84
N SER A 567 -1.98 18.95 -19.98
CA SER A 567 -2.85 19.36 -18.87
C SER A 567 -3.77 18.27 -18.34
N ILE A 568 -3.69 17.04 -18.87
CA ILE A 568 -4.34 15.87 -18.26
C ILE A 568 -3.50 15.27 -17.13
N PHE A 569 -2.18 15.47 -17.14
CA PHE A 569 -1.27 14.84 -16.18
C PHE A 569 -1.20 15.62 -14.88
N GLU A 570 -1.22 14.91 -13.74
CA GLU A 570 -0.98 15.53 -12.43
C GLU A 570 0.50 15.90 -12.20
N ASP A 571 1.39 15.22 -12.91
CA ASP A 571 2.82 15.48 -12.96
C ASP A 571 3.26 15.48 -14.42
N PHE A 572 3.74 16.64 -14.89
CA PHE A 572 4.16 16.84 -16.27
C PHE A 572 5.51 16.19 -16.59
N ARG A 573 6.36 15.97 -15.57
CA ARG A 573 7.78 15.64 -15.75
C ARG A 573 8.01 14.39 -16.58
N PRO A 574 7.29 13.25 -16.36
CA PRO A 574 7.53 12.04 -17.13
C PRO A 574 7.23 12.22 -18.62
N SER A 575 6.09 12.82 -18.97
CA SER A 575 5.71 13.07 -20.37
C SER A 575 6.68 14.02 -21.08
N ILE A 576 7.12 15.10 -20.43
CA ILE A 576 8.11 16.01 -21.02
C ILE A 576 9.47 15.32 -21.14
N ALA A 577 9.90 14.54 -20.14
CA ALA A 577 11.16 13.78 -20.21
C ALA A 577 11.20 12.83 -21.41
N GLU A 578 10.10 12.11 -21.66
CA GLU A 578 9.99 11.24 -22.84
C GLU A 578 10.04 12.03 -24.15
N CYS A 579 9.37 13.19 -24.23
CA CYS A 579 9.47 14.07 -25.39
C CYS A 579 10.92 14.53 -25.64
N LEU A 580 11.66 14.89 -24.58
CA LEU A 580 13.08 15.25 -24.66
C LEU A 580 13.93 14.05 -25.12
N ARG A 581 13.65 12.85 -24.61
CA ARG A 581 14.38 11.62 -24.96
C ARG A 581 14.26 11.31 -26.45
N VAL A 582 13.06 11.29 -27.00
CA VAL A 582 12.80 10.88 -28.39
C VAL A 582 13.14 11.97 -29.41
N ALA A 583 13.23 13.23 -29.00
CA ALA A 583 13.73 14.31 -29.85
C ALA A 583 15.24 14.18 -30.08
N ARG A 584 15.71 14.45 -31.32
CA ARG A 584 17.14 14.42 -31.67
C ARG A 584 17.88 15.66 -31.15
N ALA A 585 19.21 15.61 -31.12
CA ALA A 585 20.04 16.80 -30.93
C ALA A 585 19.73 17.85 -32.01
N GLY A 586 19.73 19.14 -31.65
CA GLY A 586 19.24 20.24 -32.50
C GLY A 586 17.74 20.22 -32.78
N GLY A 587 16.99 19.29 -32.18
CA GLY A 587 15.55 19.15 -32.32
C GLY A 587 14.78 20.18 -31.50
N THR A 588 13.46 20.21 -31.70
CA THR A 588 12.55 21.07 -30.93
C THR A 588 11.40 20.25 -30.33
N VAL A 589 11.10 20.50 -29.06
CA VAL A 589 9.88 20.00 -28.41
C VAL A 589 8.89 21.16 -28.25
N LEU A 590 7.64 20.97 -28.69
CA LEU A 590 6.54 21.93 -28.57
C LEU A 590 5.42 21.33 -27.73
N VAL A 591 5.17 21.88 -26.55
CA VAL A 591 4.08 21.43 -25.66
C VAL A 591 3.04 22.53 -25.55
N THR A 592 1.84 22.31 -26.09
CA THR A 592 0.73 23.23 -25.86
C THR A 592 -0.14 22.74 -24.71
N GLY A 593 -0.42 23.65 -23.77
CA GLY A 593 -1.16 23.31 -22.57
C GLY A 593 -1.42 24.53 -21.69
N LEU A 594 -2.08 24.28 -20.57
CA LEU A 594 -2.33 25.29 -19.56
C LEU A 594 -1.10 25.42 -18.68
N PHE A 595 -0.50 26.60 -18.69
CA PHE A 595 0.66 26.92 -17.85
C PHE A 595 0.31 28.10 -16.95
N ASN A 596 0.54 27.94 -15.65
CA ASN A 596 0.26 28.99 -14.68
C ASN A 596 1.40 30.03 -14.73
N PRO A 597 1.12 31.31 -15.04
CA PRO A 597 2.14 32.35 -14.99
C PRO A 597 2.59 32.69 -13.56
N TYR A 598 1.85 32.22 -12.55
CA TYR A 598 2.21 32.35 -11.14
C TYR A 598 2.95 31.09 -10.66
N PRO A 599 3.84 31.19 -9.66
CA PRO A 599 4.67 30.09 -9.14
C PRO A 599 3.86 29.09 -8.29
N LEU A 600 2.75 28.59 -8.83
CA LEU A 600 1.81 27.67 -8.18
C LEU A 600 1.39 26.59 -9.18
N ASP A 601 1.71 25.33 -8.87
CA ASP A 601 1.16 24.19 -9.58
C ASP A 601 -0.27 23.92 -9.10
N ALA A 602 -1.20 23.66 -10.03
CA ALA A 602 -2.61 23.44 -9.73
C ALA A 602 -3.11 22.12 -10.32
N ARG A 603 -3.72 21.28 -9.48
CA ARG A 603 -4.45 20.07 -9.89
C ARG A 603 -5.94 20.31 -9.85
N ILE A 604 -6.62 19.96 -10.92
CA ILE A 604 -8.03 20.31 -11.15
C ILE A 604 -8.85 19.06 -11.36
N HIS A 605 -9.97 19.03 -10.65
CA HIS A 605 -11.00 18.01 -10.75
C HIS A 605 -12.33 18.73 -10.94
N TRP A 606 -13.20 18.21 -11.82
CA TRP A 606 -14.51 18.82 -12.10
C TRP A 606 -15.60 17.76 -12.36
N ARG A 607 -16.88 18.08 -12.16
CA ARG A 607 -18.01 17.16 -12.44
C ARG A 607 -19.24 17.89 -12.94
N TYR A 608 -20.11 17.17 -13.63
CA TYR A 608 -21.43 17.68 -14.00
C TYR A 608 -22.42 17.47 -12.87
N PRO A 609 -23.34 18.43 -12.62
CA PRO A 609 -24.38 18.26 -11.60
C PRO A 609 -25.31 17.07 -11.90
N ALA A 610 -25.56 16.78 -13.19
CA ALA A 610 -26.35 15.61 -13.61
C ALA A 610 -25.70 14.25 -13.24
N HIS A 611 -24.43 14.27 -12.84
CA HIS A 611 -23.65 13.09 -12.46
C HIS A 611 -23.02 13.31 -11.08
N TRP A 612 -23.83 13.76 -10.12
CA TRP A 612 -23.36 14.12 -8.78
C TRP A 612 -22.61 12.99 -8.07
N ASP A 613 -23.13 11.77 -8.16
CA ASP A 613 -22.54 10.58 -7.53
C ASP A 613 -21.43 9.92 -8.36
N ALA A 614 -21.12 10.46 -9.54
CA ALA A 614 -20.03 9.96 -10.38
C ALA A 614 -18.65 10.44 -9.89
N GLN A 615 -17.60 9.77 -10.37
CA GLN A 615 -16.22 10.21 -10.15
C GLN A 615 -16.00 11.62 -10.73
N TRP A 616 -15.14 12.39 -10.07
CA TRP A 616 -14.69 13.66 -10.62
C TRP A 616 -13.83 13.41 -11.86
N ASN A 617 -14.04 14.21 -12.90
CA ASN A 617 -13.23 14.19 -14.10
C ASN A 617 -11.89 14.89 -13.79
N PRO A 618 -10.75 14.26 -14.09
CA PRO A 618 -9.44 14.90 -13.98
C PRO A 618 -9.17 15.79 -15.20
N GLY A 619 -8.10 16.59 -15.11
CA GLY A 619 -7.54 17.38 -16.21
C GLY A 619 -7.80 18.88 -16.07
N TYR A 620 -7.30 19.64 -17.04
CA TYR A 620 -7.11 21.10 -16.93
C TYR A 620 -6.06 21.50 -15.88
N ASN A 621 -5.17 20.58 -15.50
CA ASN A 621 -4.06 20.87 -14.59
C ASN A 621 -3.16 21.96 -15.17
N MET A 622 -2.65 22.82 -14.29
CA MET A 622 -1.76 23.92 -14.62
C MET A 622 -0.42 23.71 -13.92
N ALA A 623 0.61 23.37 -14.68
CA ALA A 623 1.97 23.46 -14.20
C ALA A 623 2.40 24.93 -14.20
N SER A 624 3.02 25.41 -13.13
CA SER A 624 3.61 26.74 -13.13
C SER A 624 4.77 26.81 -14.10
N MET A 625 4.90 27.95 -14.78
CA MET A 625 6.03 28.18 -15.68
C MET A 625 7.37 28.06 -14.93
N ASP A 626 7.40 28.41 -13.64
CA ASP A 626 8.59 28.33 -12.81
C ASP A 626 8.96 26.89 -12.44
N SER A 627 8.00 26.05 -12.05
CA SER A 627 8.23 24.61 -11.83
C SER A 627 8.74 23.93 -13.10
N VAL A 628 8.18 24.27 -14.26
CA VAL A 628 8.61 23.74 -15.56
C VAL A 628 10.02 24.22 -15.91
N ARG A 629 10.34 25.50 -15.72
CA ARG A 629 11.70 26.02 -15.92
C ARG A 629 12.71 25.34 -15.02
N LEU A 630 12.37 25.15 -13.74
CA LEU A 630 13.24 24.46 -12.79
C LEU A 630 13.53 23.04 -13.25
N PHE A 631 12.49 22.29 -13.62
CA PHE A 631 12.64 20.94 -14.17
C PHE A 631 13.49 20.90 -15.45
N LEU A 632 13.27 21.82 -16.39
CA LEU A 632 14.02 21.86 -17.65
C LEU A 632 15.46 22.32 -17.47
N SER A 633 15.73 23.18 -16.49
CA SER A 633 17.09 23.64 -16.18
C SER A 633 17.99 22.52 -15.67
N SER A 634 17.41 21.46 -15.09
CA SER A 634 18.15 20.26 -14.67
C SER A 634 18.38 19.26 -15.81
N GLN A 635 17.86 19.51 -17.02
CA GLN A 635 18.01 18.60 -18.16
C GLN A 635 19.23 18.99 -19.01
N PRO A 636 20.24 18.11 -19.15
CA PRO A 636 21.51 18.47 -19.80
C PRO A 636 21.38 18.80 -21.30
N ARG A 637 20.37 18.22 -21.96
CA ARG A 637 20.13 18.40 -23.41
C ARG A 637 19.37 19.68 -23.75
N VAL A 638 18.78 20.35 -22.76
CA VAL A 638 18.00 21.57 -22.99
C VAL A 638 18.95 22.74 -23.21
N GLU A 639 18.73 23.48 -24.29
CA GLU A 639 19.46 24.69 -24.65
C GLU A 639 18.64 25.94 -24.33
N SER A 640 17.36 25.94 -24.72
CA SER A 640 16.47 27.09 -24.59
C SER A 640 15.06 26.67 -24.19
N VAL A 641 14.39 27.56 -23.45
CA VAL A 641 13.01 27.39 -22.97
C VAL A 641 12.26 28.71 -23.17
N GLU A 642 11.14 28.65 -23.88
CA GLU A 642 10.29 29.81 -24.15
C GLU A 642 8.82 29.44 -23.95
N PHE A 643 8.03 30.35 -23.38
CA PHE A 643 6.57 30.21 -23.29
C PHE A 643 5.92 31.25 -24.20
N LEU A 644 5.24 30.78 -25.24
CA LEU A 644 4.53 31.63 -26.19
C LEU A 644 3.03 31.63 -25.85
N PRO A 645 2.41 32.78 -25.54
CA PRO A 645 0.97 32.83 -25.31
C PRO A 645 0.22 32.48 -26.60
N PHE A 646 -0.86 31.70 -26.47
CA PHE A 646 -1.75 31.40 -27.60
C PHE A 646 -3.01 32.26 -27.51
N GLU A 647 -3.24 33.06 -28.56
CA GLU A 647 -4.42 33.91 -28.67
C GLU A 647 -5.20 33.57 -29.94
N LEU A 648 -6.53 33.59 -29.85
CA LEU A 648 -7.38 33.41 -31.03
C LEU A 648 -7.64 34.77 -31.68
N PRO A 649 -7.54 34.87 -33.02
CA PRO A 649 -7.82 36.12 -33.72
C PRO A 649 -9.34 36.38 -33.89
N PHE A 650 -10.20 35.44 -33.48
CA PHE A 650 -11.65 35.51 -33.59
C PHE A 650 -12.33 35.03 -32.31
N ASP A 651 -13.61 35.39 -32.17
CA ASP A 651 -14.42 34.98 -31.03
C ASP A 651 -14.92 33.53 -31.19
N LEU A 652 -14.90 32.78 -30.10
CA LEU A 652 -15.58 31.50 -29.95
C LEU A 652 -16.77 31.68 -29.01
N LEU A 653 -17.96 31.28 -29.47
CA LEU A 653 -19.16 31.28 -28.64
C LEU A 653 -19.17 30.08 -27.67
N PRO A 654 -19.79 30.22 -26.48
CA PRO A 654 -20.06 29.10 -25.59
C PRO A 654 -20.79 27.95 -26.31
N GLN A 655 -20.43 26.71 -25.96
CA GLN A 655 -21.04 25.49 -26.50
C GLN A 655 -21.94 24.82 -25.46
N ALA A 656 -22.79 23.89 -25.90
CA ALA A 656 -23.71 23.17 -25.01
C ALA A 656 -22.99 22.40 -23.89
N ASP A 657 -21.82 21.82 -24.17
CA ASP A 657 -20.93 21.29 -23.15
C ASP A 657 -20.12 22.46 -22.57
N PRO A 658 -20.34 22.85 -21.29
CA PRO A 658 -19.70 24.02 -20.66
C PRO A 658 -18.20 23.83 -20.42
N VAL A 659 -17.66 22.63 -20.58
CA VAL A 659 -16.23 22.36 -20.40
C VAL A 659 -15.45 22.67 -21.69
N ARG A 660 -16.16 22.87 -22.79
CA ARG A 660 -15.63 23.33 -24.08
C ARG A 660 -15.25 24.81 -23.98
N SER A 661 -14.12 25.16 -24.60
CA SER A 661 -13.60 26.51 -24.53
C SER A 661 -14.40 27.49 -25.39
N TRP A 662 -14.54 28.71 -24.88
CA TRP A 662 -15.02 29.90 -25.59
C TRP A 662 -14.11 31.08 -25.27
N THR A 663 -14.34 32.23 -25.92
CA THR A 663 -13.57 33.45 -25.69
C THR A 663 -14.40 34.52 -25.00
N GLU A 664 -13.77 35.29 -24.14
CA GLU A 664 -14.32 36.52 -23.57
C GLU A 664 -13.29 37.65 -23.63
N LEU A 665 -13.73 38.90 -23.54
CA LEU A 665 -12.83 40.04 -23.41
C LEU A 665 -12.58 40.30 -21.92
N ASP A 666 -11.31 40.50 -21.55
CA ASP A 666 -10.98 41.02 -20.21
C ASP A 666 -11.20 42.54 -20.11
N ASP A 667 -10.97 43.10 -18.92
CA ASP A 667 -11.16 44.54 -18.64
C ASP A 667 -10.26 45.45 -19.49
N HIS A 668 -9.27 44.90 -20.17
CA HIS A 668 -8.37 45.60 -21.08
C HIS A 668 -8.72 45.38 -22.56
N GLY A 669 -9.83 44.69 -22.85
CA GLY A 669 -10.25 44.36 -24.20
C GLY A 669 -9.43 43.25 -24.86
N VAL A 670 -8.64 42.49 -24.09
CA VAL A 670 -7.86 41.36 -24.60
C VAL A 670 -8.73 40.11 -24.60
N ARG A 671 -8.69 39.37 -25.72
CA ARG A 671 -9.44 38.13 -25.86
C ARG A 671 -8.79 37.01 -25.05
N ARG A 672 -9.52 36.45 -24.09
CA ARG A 672 -9.09 35.34 -23.23
C ARG A 672 -9.91 34.09 -23.50
N LEU A 673 -9.24 32.94 -23.52
CA LEU A 673 -9.91 31.64 -23.55
C LEU A 673 -10.38 31.29 -22.13
N ARG A 674 -11.59 30.72 -22.03
CA ARG A 674 -12.10 30.14 -20.79
C ARG A 674 -13.00 28.94 -21.07
N ASN A 675 -13.35 28.24 -20.01
CA ASN A 675 -14.50 27.34 -19.99
C ASN A 675 -15.33 27.55 -18.71
N GLY A 676 -16.26 26.63 -18.44
CA GLY A 676 -17.11 26.65 -17.25
C GLY A 676 -16.39 26.35 -15.94
N ILE A 677 -15.11 25.96 -16.01
CA ILE A 677 -14.26 25.70 -14.84
C ILE A 677 -13.47 26.98 -14.50
N MET A 678 -12.80 27.57 -15.49
CA MET A 678 -11.76 28.59 -15.27
C MET A 678 -11.36 29.34 -16.56
N HIS A 679 -10.58 30.40 -16.40
CA HIS A 679 -9.76 30.95 -17.49
C HIS A 679 -8.66 29.96 -17.89
N LEU A 680 -8.35 29.91 -19.18
CA LEU A 680 -7.40 28.95 -19.76
C LEU A 680 -6.13 29.69 -20.20
N PRO A 681 -5.07 29.73 -19.37
CA PRO A 681 -3.79 30.36 -19.71
C PRO A 681 -3.00 29.46 -20.67
N LEU A 682 -3.50 29.37 -21.89
CA LEU A 682 -2.98 28.48 -22.92
C LEU A 682 -1.69 29.05 -23.51
N HIS A 683 -0.60 28.30 -23.39
CA HIS A 683 0.70 28.64 -23.95
C HIS A 683 1.26 27.46 -24.75
N CYS A 684 2.20 27.77 -25.65
CA CYS A 684 3.14 26.80 -26.20
C CYS A 684 4.46 26.94 -25.47
N LEU A 685 4.85 25.90 -24.73
CA LEU A 685 6.19 25.72 -24.24
C LEU A 685 7.06 25.21 -25.39
N VAL A 686 8.05 26.00 -25.76
CA VAL A 686 9.05 25.69 -26.78
C VAL A 686 10.36 25.32 -26.08
N ILE A 687 10.90 24.15 -26.42
CA ILE A 687 12.16 23.66 -25.86
C ILE A 687 13.11 23.38 -27.02
N GLY A 688 14.21 24.13 -27.08
CA GLY A 688 15.32 23.87 -28.00
C GLY A 688 16.31 22.90 -27.39
N LEU A 689 16.77 21.92 -28.17
CA LEU A 689 17.79 20.95 -27.75
C LEU A 689 19.14 21.30 -28.35
N ARG A 690 20.20 21.11 -27.55
CA ARG A 690 21.58 21.32 -27.98
C ARG A 690 21.92 20.44 -29.18
N ASP A 691 22.74 20.97 -30.07
CA ASP A 691 23.41 20.18 -31.11
C ASP A 691 24.45 19.24 -30.50
N ASP A 692 24.69 18.10 -31.17
CA ASP A 692 25.82 17.22 -30.88
C ASP A 692 27.08 17.88 -31.47
N ASN A 693 27.69 18.81 -30.74
CA ASN A 693 29.02 19.35 -31.07
C ASN A 693 30.13 18.55 -30.41
#